data_AF-A0A954NIW3-F1
#
_entry.id   AF-A0A954NIW3-F1
#
_cell.length_a   1.000
_cell.length_b   1.000
_cell.length_c   1.000
_cell.angle_alpha   90.00
_cell.angle_beta   90.00
_cell.angle_gamma   90.00
#
_symmetry.space_group_name_H-M   'P 1'
#
loop_
_entity.id
_entity.type
_entity.pdbx_description
1 polymer ?
#
loop_
_entity_poly.entity_id
_entity_poly.type
_entity_poly.pdbx_seq_one_letter_code
_entity_poly.pdbx_strand_id
1 'polypeptide(L)'
;MNNSGWIRSHGQSWFERLTRAGLVVRGSLLAGLVCVSLLTTSVRAQEEDTVVQGVAAQPLRAQVTRVRDALEFLGQPLPATTIAELNAAIELPEEESAERLQEILDPLVLVHVHVNPESRVKVAAGAGAPTLVEQGWTVFLVKVNNEAGVTAGLRVSSPNANPIHVRSTGAARAEPEVTETELDNRWMDVRTFDDRPLTPNLSGLLVEYRLIQVYSRDSGEREATLAFDVGQGTQDLGFRNELPILFRAAPAVKVTLDVIDHDGQPVTAQFVFRDKLGRIYPARSRRLAPDFFFHDQIYRADGESVQLPPGEYEVSWSRGPEYVTQTRSIQVPAVAEHRESFRLQRWIHLAPMAWYSGDHHVHAAGCAHYQSPTEGVTPEDMMRHILGEDLNVGCVLSWGPCWYYQKEFFEGGVHQLSQPQYLMRYDVEVSGFPSSHAGHLCLLNLREDDYEWPEPTKFQWRYGPEGGEFDGTKTSYIGEWPSWDLPVLRWGKEQGGVVGFSHSGWGLQVNSTELPNYEMPRFDGIGANEYVVDVCHDVVDFISTVDTPAVWELNIWYHTLNCGYTARISGETDFPCIYGERVGLGRVYVKLPPGSDLTYEAWVHGLKEGRSYVGDGRSHLVDFRIGDFEVGTPGDDGRTSVLRAESGKSLEVRVNAAALLADVPNDFIRNRPLDQQPYWHIERARIGDSSRVPVELIVNGQVVERREIEADGDM
;
A
#
# COMPACT_ATOMS: atom_id res chain seq x y z
N MET A 1 -39.64 -28.89 -32.54
CA MET A 1 -39.79 -30.33 -32.84
C MET A 1 -38.76 -31.09 -32.02
N ASN A 2 -39.27 -32.01 -31.20
CA ASN A 2 -38.69 -33.09 -30.39
C ASN A 2 -37.17 -33.36 -30.28
N ASN A 3 -36.82 -33.71 -29.03
CA ASN A 3 -35.91 -34.78 -28.54
C ASN A 3 -34.40 -34.48 -28.52
N SER A 4 -33.73 -34.28 -27.37
CA SER A 4 -33.45 -35.16 -26.19
C SER A 4 -32.15 -35.98 -26.32
N GLY A 5 -31.23 -35.89 -25.34
CA GLY A 5 -30.27 -36.99 -25.05
C GLY A 5 -28.86 -36.66 -24.55
N TRP A 6 -28.72 -36.29 -23.26
CA TRP A 6 -27.80 -36.79 -22.20
C TRP A 6 -26.38 -37.41 -22.49
N ILE A 7 -25.39 -36.79 -21.80
CA ILE A 7 -24.12 -37.24 -21.13
C ILE A 7 -23.03 -38.09 -21.83
N ARG A 8 -21.74 -37.67 -21.74
CA ARG A 8 -20.66 -38.28 -20.89
C ARG A 8 -19.30 -37.56 -20.94
N SER A 9 -18.83 -37.23 -19.74
CA SER A 9 -17.45 -37.16 -19.18
C SER A 9 -16.25 -37.44 -20.08
N HIS A 10 -15.14 -36.71 -19.88
CA HIS A 10 -13.78 -37.28 -19.71
C HIS A 10 -12.86 -36.24 -19.02
N GLY A 11 -12.45 -36.53 -17.78
CA GLY A 11 -11.23 -35.97 -17.20
C GLY A 11 -10.08 -36.97 -17.38
N GLN A 12 -8.85 -36.49 -17.54
CA GLN A 12 -7.65 -37.31 -17.35
C GLN A 12 -6.49 -36.46 -16.79
N SER A 13 -6.17 -36.74 -15.52
CA SER A 13 -4.88 -36.56 -14.89
C SER A 13 -3.90 -37.63 -15.39
N TRP A 14 -2.63 -37.28 -15.61
CA TRP A 14 -1.55 -38.24 -15.88
C TRP A 14 -0.54 -38.27 -14.72
N PHE A 15 -0.51 -39.38 -14.00
CA PHE A 15 0.54 -39.79 -13.06
C PHE A 15 0.63 -41.32 -13.07
N GLU A 16 1.68 -41.89 -13.66
CA GLU A 16 2.14 -43.28 -13.42
C GLU A 16 3.67 -43.29 -13.55
N ARG A 17 4.45 -43.52 -12.47
CA ARG A 17 4.83 -44.80 -11.85
C ARG A 17 5.43 -45.83 -12.82
N LEU A 18 6.71 -46.16 -12.58
CA LEU A 18 7.28 -47.45 -12.94
C LEU A 18 8.19 -47.98 -11.81
N THR A 19 7.95 -49.24 -11.44
CA THR A 19 8.79 -50.05 -10.55
C THR A 19 9.02 -51.44 -11.14
N ARG A 20 10.27 -51.91 -11.00
CA ARG A 20 10.79 -53.28 -10.81
C ARG A 20 10.84 -54.30 -11.96
N ALA A 21 12.07 -54.73 -12.26
CA ALA A 21 12.63 -56.11 -12.14
C ALA A 21 14.11 -56.03 -12.61
N GLY A 22 15.16 -56.63 -12.07
CA GLY A 22 15.32 -57.80 -11.21
C GLY A 22 16.06 -58.91 -11.99
N LEU A 23 17.40 -58.92 -12.02
CA LEU A 23 18.17 -60.14 -12.38
C LEU A 23 19.63 -60.10 -11.86
N VAL A 24 20.01 -61.19 -11.19
CA VAL A 24 21.32 -61.49 -10.59
C VAL A 24 22.03 -62.52 -11.48
N VAL A 25 23.30 -62.31 -11.80
CA VAL A 25 24.24 -63.38 -12.20
C VAL A 25 25.62 -63.10 -11.58
N ARG A 26 26.18 -64.12 -10.91
CA ARG A 26 27.53 -64.18 -10.33
C ARG A 26 28.57 -64.53 -11.42
N GLY A 27 29.77 -63.97 -11.33
CA GLY A 27 30.95 -64.41 -12.10
C GLY A 27 32.26 -63.85 -11.54
N SER A 28 33.24 -64.72 -11.35
CA SER A 28 34.42 -64.59 -10.49
C SER A 28 35.60 -63.73 -11.01
N LEU A 29 36.30 -63.10 -10.06
CA LEU A 29 37.76 -62.88 -9.93
C LEU A 29 38.68 -63.06 -11.16
N LEU A 30 39.44 -62.01 -11.50
CA LEU A 30 40.89 -62.11 -11.72
C LEU A 30 41.58 -60.75 -11.60
N ALA A 31 42.70 -60.77 -10.87
CA ALA A 31 43.54 -59.64 -10.50
C ALA A 31 44.39 -59.14 -11.67
N GLY A 32 44.59 -57.82 -11.73
CA GLY A 32 45.55 -57.15 -12.60
C GLY A 32 45.95 -55.81 -11.99
N LEU A 33 46.96 -55.84 -11.12
CA LEU A 33 47.63 -54.66 -10.59
C LEU A 33 48.37 -53.95 -11.74
N VAL A 34 47.96 -52.72 -12.07
CA VAL A 34 48.80 -51.76 -12.79
C VAL A 34 48.89 -50.51 -11.92
N CYS A 35 50.02 -50.37 -11.24
CA CYS A 35 50.40 -49.15 -10.53
C CYS A 35 50.70 -48.05 -11.56
N VAL A 36 49.74 -47.16 -11.80
CA VAL A 36 50.00 -45.85 -12.40
C VAL A 36 50.20 -44.87 -11.27
N SER A 37 51.45 -44.49 -11.04
CA SER A 37 51.84 -43.38 -10.16
C SER A 37 51.35 -42.07 -10.77
N LEU A 38 50.13 -41.66 -10.39
CA LEU A 38 49.65 -40.31 -10.61
C LEU A 38 50.29 -39.40 -9.56
N LEU A 39 51.25 -38.60 -10.01
CA LEU A 39 51.73 -37.42 -9.31
C LEU A 39 50.52 -36.53 -9.00
N THR A 40 50.08 -36.52 -7.73
CA THR A 40 49.16 -35.51 -7.23
C THR A 40 49.92 -34.20 -7.10
N THR A 41 50.00 -33.43 -8.18
CA THR A 41 50.28 -32.00 -8.07
C THR A 41 49.08 -31.39 -7.38
N SER A 42 49.23 -31.11 -6.09
CA SER A 42 48.32 -30.25 -5.34
C SER A 42 48.33 -28.90 -6.05
N VAL A 43 47.29 -28.62 -6.83
CA VAL A 43 46.99 -27.25 -7.23
C VAL A 43 46.53 -26.57 -5.95
N ARG A 44 47.48 -25.97 -5.22
CA ARG A 44 47.14 -24.86 -4.33
C ARG A 44 46.57 -23.79 -5.24
N ALA A 45 45.28 -23.50 -5.11
CA ALA A 45 44.76 -22.22 -5.55
C ALA A 45 45.69 -21.15 -4.97
N GLN A 46 46.24 -20.31 -5.83
CA GLN A 46 47.08 -19.20 -5.44
C GLN A 46 46.16 -18.26 -4.64
N GLU A 47 46.25 -18.28 -3.31
CA GLU A 47 45.68 -17.22 -2.47
C GLU A 47 46.34 -15.92 -2.95
N GLU A 48 45.60 -15.10 -3.69
CA GLU A 48 46.01 -13.72 -3.95
C GLU A 48 46.17 -13.06 -2.57
N ASP A 49 47.35 -12.52 -2.29
CA ASP A 49 47.57 -11.72 -1.09
C ASP A 49 46.61 -10.54 -1.13
N THR A 50 45.64 -10.53 -0.21
CA THR A 50 44.58 -9.53 -0.17
C THR A 50 45.00 -8.27 0.58
N VAL A 51 46.15 -8.29 1.27
CA VAL A 51 46.69 -7.15 2.00
C VAL A 51 47.34 -6.17 1.01
N VAL A 52 46.81 -4.95 0.97
CA VAL A 52 47.36 -3.89 0.12
C VAL A 52 48.50 -3.19 0.86
N GLN A 53 49.63 -3.13 0.19
CA GLN A 53 50.87 -2.52 0.67
C GLN A 53 50.86 -1.00 0.49
N GLY A 54 51.60 -0.27 1.34
CA GLY A 54 51.74 1.19 1.22
C GLY A 54 50.51 2.00 1.64
N VAL A 55 49.60 1.40 2.43
CA VAL A 55 48.41 2.07 2.95
C VAL A 55 48.76 2.94 4.15
N ALA A 56 48.33 4.21 4.16
CA ALA A 56 48.54 5.10 5.29
C ALA A 56 47.73 4.64 6.52
N ALA A 57 48.40 4.33 7.64
CA ALA A 57 47.75 3.73 8.79
C ALA A 57 46.82 4.68 9.54
N GLN A 58 47.21 5.95 9.72
CA GLN A 58 46.38 6.92 10.46
C GLN A 58 44.96 7.07 9.88
N PRO A 59 44.76 7.33 8.58
CA PRO A 59 43.41 7.46 8.04
C PRO A 59 42.65 6.13 8.04
N LEU A 60 43.33 5.00 7.83
CA LEU A 60 42.72 3.67 7.90
C LEU A 60 42.21 3.35 9.32
N ARG A 61 42.98 3.66 10.39
CA ARG A 61 42.53 3.48 11.79
C ARG A 61 41.23 4.21 12.09
N ALA A 62 41.15 5.46 11.65
CA ALA A 62 39.94 6.27 11.83
C ALA A 62 38.76 5.68 11.03
N GLN A 63 39.03 5.14 9.85
CA GLN A 63 38.05 4.51 8.97
C GLN A 63 37.49 3.22 9.58
N VAL A 64 38.37 2.33 10.06
CA VAL A 64 38.00 1.09 10.75
C VAL A 64 37.17 1.36 12.01
N THR A 65 37.51 2.41 12.75
CA THR A 65 36.71 2.84 13.91
C THR A 65 35.27 3.18 13.48
N ARG A 66 35.10 3.97 12.41
CA ARG A 66 33.77 4.31 11.89
C ARG A 66 33.03 3.08 11.34
N VAL A 67 33.72 2.14 10.71
CA VAL A 67 33.11 0.88 10.22
C VAL A 67 32.59 0.03 11.39
N ARG A 68 33.37 -0.10 12.46
CA ARG A 68 32.93 -0.77 13.70
C ARG A 68 31.68 -0.10 14.28
N ASP A 69 31.70 1.22 14.41
CA ASP A 69 30.59 1.99 14.98
C ASP A 69 29.34 1.89 14.07
N ALA A 70 29.51 1.84 12.75
CA ALA A 70 28.42 1.64 11.79
C ALA A 70 27.82 0.23 11.89
N LEU A 71 28.64 -0.82 12.06
CA LEU A 71 28.17 -2.19 12.25
C LEU A 71 27.35 -2.33 13.54
N GLU A 72 27.79 -1.69 14.62
CA GLU A 72 27.03 -1.62 15.88
C GLU A 72 25.70 -0.89 15.68
N PHE A 73 25.72 0.28 15.03
CA PHE A 73 24.52 1.06 14.72
C PHE A 73 23.51 0.26 13.87
N LEU A 74 24.00 -0.54 12.91
CA LEU A 74 23.18 -1.39 12.06
C LEU A 74 22.70 -2.69 12.72
N GLY A 75 22.98 -2.88 14.02
CA GLY A 75 22.54 -4.02 14.81
C GLY A 75 23.31 -5.32 14.54
N GLN A 76 24.49 -5.23 13.94
CA GLN A 76 25.39 -6.37 13.70
C GLN A 76 26.82 -6.06 14.19
N PRO A 77 27.01 -5.83 15.51
CA PRO A 77 28.32 -5.52 16.07
C PRO A 77 29.31 -6.66 15.84
N LEU A 78 30.59 -6.30 15.64
CA LEU A 78 31.68 -7.28 15.54
C LEU A 78 31.81 -8.10 16.84
N PRO A 79 32.29 -9.35 16.76
CA PRO A 79 32.59 -10.13 17.96
C PRO A 79 33.55 -9.38 18.90
N ALA A 80 33.35 -9.51 20.21
CA ALA A 80 34.18 -8.83 21.21
C ALA A 80 35.67 -9.13 21.07
N THR A 81 36.02 -10.35 20.61
CA THR A 81 37.39 -10.76 20.29
C THR A 81 37.96 -9.96 19.13
N THR A 82 37.23 -9.82 18.03
CA THR A 82 37.62 -9.02 16.87
C THR A 82 37.76 -7.54 17.23
N ILE A 83 36.85 -7.00 18.06
CA ILE A 83 36.96 -5.61 18.54
C ILE A 83 38.25 -5.41 19.34
N ALA A 84 38.60 -6.35 20.22
CA ALA A 84 39.84 -6.29 20.99
C ALA A 84 41.08 -6.35 20.09
N GLU A 85 41.07 -7.20 19.07
CA GLU A 85 42.15 -7.31 18.08
C GLU A 85 42.29 -6.03 17.25
N LEU A 86 41.18 -5.44 16.78
CA LEU A 86 41.20 -4.16 16.05
C LEU A 86 41.75 -3.03 16.92
N ASN A 87 41.31 -2.93 18.18
CA ASN A 87 41.81 -1.92 19.10
C ASN A 87 43.31 -2.10 19.36
N ALA A 88 43.80 -3.33 19.50
CA ALA A 88 45.23 -3.59 19.65
C ALA A 88 46.01 -3.21 18.37
N ALA A 89 45.47 -3.50 17.18
CA ALA A 89 46.09 -3.17 15.90
C ALA A 89 46.13 -1.64 15.63
N ILE A 90 45.17 -0.87 16.15
CA ILE A 90 45.15 0.60 16.08
C ILE A 90 46.32 1.23 16.87
N GLU A 91 46.78 0.57 17.94
CA GLU A 91 47.87 1.06 18.79
C GLU A 91 49.28 0.65 18.31
N LEU A 92 49.37 -0.18 17.26
CA LEU A 92 50.65 -0.59 16.67
C LEU A 92 51.40 0.59 16.00
N PRO A 93 52.71 0.46 15.74
CA PRO A 93 53.46 1.40 14.91
C PRO A 93 52.83 1.58 13.50
N GLU A 94 53.12 2.71 12.85
CA GLU A 94 52.48 3.09 11.58
C GLU A 94 52.65 2.03 10.47
N GLU A 95 53.86 1.48 10.32
CA GLU A 95 54.19 0.50 9.27
C GLU A 95 53.46 -0.85 9.45
N GLU A 96 53.21 -1.28 10.69
CA GLU A 96 52.61 -2.59 11.00
C GLU A 96 51.08 -2.54 11.15
N SER A 97 50.55 -1.39 11.56
CA SER A 97 49.13 -1.23 11.89
C SER A 97 48.22 -1.39 10.67
N ALA A 98 48.59 -0.82 9.51
CA ALA A 98 47.75 -0.87 8.32
C ALA A 98 47.59 -2.29 7.77
N GLU A 99 48.66 -3.08 7.78
CA GLU A 99 48.63 -4.49 7.38
C GLU A 99 47.79 -5.30 8.36
N ARG A 100 48.05 -5.15 9.66
CA ARG A 100 47.36 -5.90 10.69
C ARG A 100 45.85 -5.64 10.72
N LEU A 101 45.42 -4.40 10.48
CA LEU A 101 44.00 -4.06 10.38
C LEU A 101 43.33 -4.76 9.19
N GLN A 102 44.02 -4.85 8.06
CA GLN A 102 43.51 -5.57 6.89
C GLN A 102 43.40 -7.07 7.18
N GLU A 103 44.43 -7.69 7.77
CA GLU A 103 44.40 -9.11 8.14
C GLU A 103 43.23 -9.48 9.07
N ILE A 104 42.83 -8.59 9.97
CA ILE A 104 41.70 -8.81 10.88
C ILE A 104 40.35 -8.69 10.15
N LEU A 105 40.24 -7.75 9.19
CA LEU A 105 38.99 -7.45 8.51
C LEU A 105 38.76 -8.31 7.25
N ASP A 106 39.80 -8.69 6.53
CA ASP A 106 39.71 -9.43 5.27
C ASP A 106 38.95 -10.77 5.39
N PRO A 107 39.03 -11.53 6.51
CA PRO A 107 38.16 -12.69 6.75
C PRO A 107 36.66 -12.38 6.81
N LEU A 108 36.28 -11.12 7.03
CA LEU A 108 34.90 -10.66 7.12
C LEU A 108 34.40 -10.02 5.82
N VAL A 109 35.28 -9.78 4.85
CA VAL A 109 34.97 -9.13 3.58
C VAL A 109 34.20 -10.09 2.68
N LEU A 110 32.99 -9.70 2.25
CA LEU A 110 32.22 -10.45 1.26
C LEU A 110 32.74 -10.20 -0.16
N VAL A 111 33.11 -8.96 -0.48
CA VAL A 111 33.53 -8.56 -1.82
C VAL A 111 34.77 -7.66 -1.75
N HIS A 112 35.78 -8.01 -2.54
CA HIS A 112 36.89 -7.11 -2.87
C HIS A 112 36.55 -6.33 -4.14
N VAL A 113 36.60 -5.01 -4.06
CA VAL A 113 36.43 -4.08 -5.18
C VAL A 113 37.78 -3.45 -5.47
N HIS A 114 38.29 -3.64 -6.68
CA HIS A 114 39.52 -3.01 -7.16
C HIS A 114 39.17 -1.92 -8.16
N VAL A 115 39.59 -0.70 -7.88
CA VAL A 115 39.49 0.46 -8.78
C VAL A 115 40.89 0.76 -9.27
N ASN A 116 41.15 0.40 -10.53
CA ASN A 116 42.46 0.59 -11.13
C ASN A 116 42.76 2.09 -11.41
N PRO A 117 43.98 2.48 -11.82
CA PRO A 117 44.35 3.87 -12.08
C PRO A 117 43.50 4.59 -13.15
N GLU A 118 42.89 3.85 -14.09
CA GLU A 118 41.94 4.37 -15.09
C GLU A 118 40.49 4.45 -14.57
N SER A 119 40.28 4.30 -13.26
CA SER A 119 38.96 4.28 -12.61
C SER A 119 38.04 3.17 -13.11
N ARG A 120 38.60 2.03 -13.55
CA ARG A 120 37.86 0.83 -13.92
C ARG A 120 37.68 -0.08 -12.72
N VAL A 121 36.46 -0.57 -12.53
CA VAL A 121 36.08 -1.41 -11.40
C VAL A 121 36.16 -2.89 -11.78
N LYS A 122 36.89 -3.66 -10.98
CA LYS A 122 36.93 -5.12 -10.96
C LYS A 122 36.49 -5.63 -9.59
N VAL A 123 35.77 -6.74 -9.54
CA VAL A 123 35.33 -7.36 -8.28
C VAL A 123 35.79 -8.80 -8.15
N ALA A 124 35.99 -9.24 -6.90
CA ALA A 124 36.33 -10.61 -6.55
C ALA A 124 35.66 -11.01 -5.23
N ALA A 125 35.38 -12.29 -5.06
CA ALA A 125 34.84 -12.81 -3.80
C ALA A 125 35.86 -12.66 -2.67
N GLY A 126 35.41 -12.21 -1.50
CA GLY A 126 36.18 -12.26 -0.27
C GLY A 126 35.91 -13.53 0.55
N ALA A 127 36.53 -13.61 1.73
CA ALA A 127 36.44 -14.76 2.62
C ALA A 127 35.20 -14.76 3.54
N GLY A 128 34.46 -13.64 3.59
CA GLY A 128 33.26 -13.47 4.38
C GLY A 128 32.15 -14.44 3.96
N ALA A 129 31.50 -15.06 4.94
CA ALA A 129 30.45 -16.05 4.68
C ALA A 129 29.18 -15.39 4.11
N PRO A 130 28.65 -15.82 2.94
CA PRO A 130 27.45 -15.26 2.32
C PRO A 130 26.17 -15.81 2.98
N THR A 131 25.98 -15.58 4.27
CA THR A 131 24.80 -16.05 5.02
C THR A 131 23.76 -14.96 5.18
N LEU A 132 22.50 -15.27 4.92
CA LEU A 132 21.35 -14.36 5.09
C LEU A 132 20.35 -14.94 6.09
N VAL A 133 19.33 -14.15 6.42
CA VAL A 133 18.12 -14.62 7.11
C VAL A 133 16.93 -14.21 6.26
N GLU A 134 16.00 -15.12 6.03
CA GLU A 134 14.74 -14.86 5.34
C GLU A 134 13.97 -13.74 6.06
N GLN A 135 13.38 -12.84 5.28
CA GLN A 135 12.77 -11.58 5.71
C GLN A 135 13.71 -10.67 6.52
N GLY A 136 15.02 -10.93 6.57
CA GLY A 136 15.99 -10.18 7.36
C GLY A 136 16.98 -9.39 6.51
N TRP A 137 17.49 -8.30 7.07
CA TRP A 137 18.61 -7.53 6.51
C TRP A 137 19.92 -7.98 7.14
N THR A 138 20.89 -8.33 6.31
CA THR A 138 22.26 -8.68 6.73
C THR A 138 23.24 -7.66 6.16
N VAL A 139 24.21 -7.25 6.98
CA VAL A 139 25.26 -6.29 6.62
C VAL A 139 26.53 -7.06 6.26
N PHE A 140 27.16 -6.68 5.16
CA PHE A 140 28.42 -7.25 4.71
C PHE A 140 29.47 -6.17 4.50
N LEU A 141 30.72 -6.54 4.77
CA LEU A 141 31.89 -5.71 4.56
C LEU A 141 32.38 -5.84 3.11
N VAL A 142 32.71 -4.71 2.49
CA VAL A 142 33.28 -4.61 1.15
C VAL A 142 34.63 -3.90 1.27
N LYS A 143 35.71 -4.50 0.77
CA LYS A 143 37.03 -3.87 0.75
C LYS A 143 37.25 -3.21 -0.60
N VAL A 144 37.52 -1.91 -0.61
CA VAL A 144 37.84 -1.14 -1.82
C VAL A 144 39.35 -0.88 -1.85
N ASN A 145 40.04 -1.43 -2.84
CA ASN A 145 41.40 -1.04 -3.22
C ASN A 145 41.30 0.01 -4.34
N ASN A 146 41.62 1.26 -4.03
CA ASN A 146 41.35 2.44 -4.86
C ASN A 146 42.65 3.10 -5.34
N GLU A 147 43.28 2.52 -6.36
CA GLU A 147 44.54 3.03 -6.93
C GLU A 147 44.36 4.34 -7.69
N ALA A 148 43.16 4.60 -8.21
CA ALA A 148 42.83 5.87 -8.87
C ALA A 148 42.57 7.04 -7.91
N GLY A 149 42.43 6.80 -6.60
CA GLY A 149 42.07 7.85 -5.65
C GLY A 149 40.68 8.45 -5.90
N VAL A 150 39.73 7.63 -6.37
CA VAL A 150 38.35 8.06 -6.67
C VAL A 150 37.64 8.53 -5.41
N THR A 151 36.87 9.62 -5.55
CA THR A 151 36.04 10.22 -4.49
C THR A 151 34.54 10.19 -4.81
N ALA A 152 34.13 9.49 -5.86
CA ALA A 152 32.73 9.20 -6.13
C ALA A 152 32.19 8.16 -5.12
N GLY A 153 30.87 8.09 -4.97
CA GLY A 153 30.22 7.03 -4.19
C GLY A 153 30.38 5.67 -4.86
N LEU A 154 30.67 4.64 -4.06
CA LEU A 154 30.60 3.25 -4.50
C LEU A 154 29.13 2.87 -4.59
N ARG A 155 28.70 2.34 -5.73
CA ARG A 155 27.34 1.84 -5.94
C ARG A 155 27.35 0.32 -6.04
N VAL A 156 26.28 -0.29 -5.54
CA VAL A 156 26.00 -1.72 -5.70
C VAL A 156 24.66 -1.88 -6.41
N SER A 157 24.57 -2.84 -7.31
CA SER A 157 23.33 -3.24 -7.97
C SER A 157 23.28 -4.75 -8.14
N SER A 158 22.09 -5.30 -8.35
CA SER A 158 21.91 -6.71 -8.64
C SER A 158 20.67 -6.92 -9.50
N PRO A 159 20.71 -7.75 -10.56
CA PRO A 159 19.51 -8.15 -11.28
C PRO A 159 18.46 -8.80 -10.36
N ASN A 160 18.92 -9.51 -9.31
CA ASN A 160 18.08 -10.15 -8.32
C ASN A 160 17.43 -9.16 -7.33
N ALA A 161 17.82 -7.88 -7.39
CA ALA A 161 17.23 -6.79 -6.63
C ALA A 161 16.41 -5.81 -7.48
N ASN A 162 16.22 -6.11 -8.77
CA ASN A 162 15.34 -5.31 -9.62
C ASN A 162 13.91 -5.25 -9.06
N PRO A 163 13.14 -4.19 -9.36
CA PRO A 163 11.76 -4.05 -8.89
C PRO A 163 10.92 -5.30 -9.22
N ILE A 164 10.11 -5.78 -8.28
CA ILE A 164 9.20 -6.92 -8.50
C ILE A 164 7.83 -6.49 -9.00
N HIS A 165 7.61 -5.19 -9.15
CA HIS A 165 6.39 -4.64 -9.67
C HIS A 165 6.68 -3.38 -10.47
N VAL A 166 5.75 -3.05 -11.34
CA VAL A 166 5.66 -1.76 -12.01
C VAL A 166 4.38 -1.11 -11.52
N ARG A 167 4.46 0.15 -11.07
CA ARG A 167 3.28 0.93 -10.67
C ARG A 167 2.44 1.26 -11.90
N SER A 168 1.17 1.61 -11.68
CA SER A 168 0.29 2.07 -12.76
C SER A 168 0.90 3.21 -13.58
N THR A 169 0.84 3.07 -14.91
CA THR A 169 1.08 4.13 -15.89
C THR A 169 -0.20 4.86 -16.27
N GLY A 170 -1.35 4.49 -15.67
CA GLY A 170 -2.67 5.00 -16.01
C GLY A 170 -3.25 4.42 -17.31
N ALA A 171 -2.62 3.41 -17.91
CA ALA A 171 -3.07 2.83 -19.17
C ALA A 171 -4.29 1.91 -18.96
N ALA A 172 -5.25 1.98 -19.90
CA ALA A 172 -6.44 1.13 -19.86
C ALA A 172 -6.16 -0.36 -20.09
N ARG A 173 -5.08 -0.65 -20.80
CA ARG A 173 -4.51 -1.99 -20.97
C ARG A 173 -3.10 -1.98 -20.44
N ALA A 174 -2.73 -3.00 -19.70
CA ALA A 174 -1.37 -3.22 -19.28
C ALA A 174 -0.82 -4.47 -19.94
N GLU A 175 0.45 -4.42 -20.36
CA GLU A 175 1.18 -5.62 -20.73
C GLU A 175 2.08 -5.99 -19.54
N PRO A 176 2.02 -7.24 -19.02
CA PRO A 176 2.86 -7.64 -17.91
C PRO A 176 4.35 -7.53 -18.27
N GLU A 177 5.05 -6.56 -17.68
CA GLU A 177 6.50 -6.34 -17.88
C GLU A 177 7.37 -7.25 -17.01
N VAL A 178 6.81 -7.77 -15.90
CA VAL A 178 7.50 -8.66 -14.96
C VAL A 178 6.86 -10.05 -15.03
N THR A 179 7.64 -11.02 -15.51
CA THR A 179 7.23 -12.42 -15.61
C THR A 179 7.36 -13.17 -14.28
N GLU A 180 6.67 -14.29 -14.11
CA GLU A 180 6.80 -15.15 -12.92
C GLU A 180 8.26 -15.59 -12.68
N THR A 181 8.98 -15.96 -13.73
CA THR A 181 10.41 -16.32 -13.64
C THR A 181 11.27 -15.15 -13.15
N GLU A 182 10.94 -13.92 -13.56
CA GLU A 182 11.63 -12.75 -13.03
C GLU A 182 11.26 -12.46 -11.58
N LEU A 183 10.01 -12.67 -11.16
CA LEU A 183 9.59 -12.53 -9.75
C LEU A 183 10.33 -13.52 -8.83
N ASP A 184 10.54 -14.74 -9.30
CA ASP A 184 11.32 -15.76 -8.59
C ASP A 184 12.80 -15.35 -8.49
N ASN A 185 13.36 -14.84 -9.59
CA ASN A 185 14.76 -14.40 -9.63
C ASN A 185 15.01 -13.10 -8.85
N ARG A 186 14.01 -12.23 -8.70
CA ARG A 186 14.10 -10.93 -8.00
C ARG A 186 13.80 -11.07 -6.48
N TRP A 187 14.48 -12.01 -5.83
CA TRP A 187 14.21 -12.45 -4.45
C TRP A 187 14.87 -11.61 -3.35
N MET A 188 15.82 -10.72 -3.66
CA MET A 188 16.61 -9.98 -2.66
C MET A 188 16.50 -8.47 -2.83
N ASP A 189 16.90 -7.68 -1.84
CA ASP A 189 17.16 -6.24 -1.99
C ASP A 189 18.61 -5.94 -1.58
N VAL A 190 19.23 -4.90 -2.15
CA VAL A 190 20.62 -4.53 -1.83
C VAL A 190 20.84 -3.03 -1.88
N ARG A 191 21.61 -2.52 -0.91
CA ARG A 191 22.01 -1.11 -0.86
C ARG A 191 23.34 -0.94 -0.16
N THR A 192 24.04 0.14 -0.47
CA THR A 192 25.17 0.63 0.32
C THR A 192 24.67 1.34 1.58
N PHE A 193 25.46 1.29 2.65
CA PHE A 193 25.25 2.14 3.82
C PHE A 193 26.15 3.38 3.72
N ASP A 194 25.54 4.50 3.34
CA ASP A 194 26.20 5.74 2.96
C ASP A 194 25.92 6.90 3.94
N ASP A 195 25.48 6.57 5.17
CA ASP A 195 25.16 7.54 6.22
C ASP A 195 26.15 7.46 7.40
N ARG A 196 26.02 8.40 8.35
CA ARG A 196 26.84 8.47 9.55
C ARG A 196 26.83 7.13 10.30
N PRO A 197 27.98 6.65 10.79
CA PRO A 197 29.27 7.35 10.86
C PRO A 197 30.13 7.28 9.58
N LEU A 198 29.69 6.60 8.51
CA LEU A 198 30.38 6.60 7.22
C LEU A 198 30.01 7.85 6.39
N THR A 199 30.57 7.96 5.19
CA THR A 199 30.33 9.07 4.26
C THR A 199 29.81 8.54 2.92
N PRO A 200 28.93 9.26 2.20
CA PRO A 200 28.39 8.77 0.93
C PRO A 200 29.46 8.52 -0.15
N ASN A 201 30.51 9.32 -0.14
CA ASN A 201 31.59 9.26 -1.10
C ASN A 201 32.79 8.49 -0.55
N LEU A 202 33.54 7.86 -1.46
CA LEU A 202 34.87 7.35 -1.17
C LEU A 202 35.80 8.52 -0.80
N SER A 203 36.77 8.23 0.06
CA SER A 203 37.72 9.21 0.60
C SER A 203 38.90 9.51 -0.34
N GLY A 204 39.09 8.70 -1.39
CA GLY A 204 40.29 8.70 -2.22
C GLY A 204 41.49 7.99 -1.59
N LEU A 205 41.33 7.37 -0.42
CA LEU A 205 42.36 6.54 0.21
C LEU A 205 42.58 5.25 -0.58
N LEU A 206 43.81 4.74 -0.55
CA LEU A 206 44.20 3.51 -1.25
C LEU A 206 43.40 2.28 -0.79
N VAL A 207 43.11 2.17 0.51
CA VAL A 207 42.18 1.16 1.04
C VAL A 207 41.09 1.84 1.83
N GLU A 208 39.86 1.42 1.55
CA GLU A 208 38.68 1.84 2.28
C GLU A 208 37.68 0.67 2.39
N TYR A 209 37.08 0.49 3.56
CA TYR A 209 36.02 -0.49 3.80
C TYR A 209 34.61 0.14 3.74
N ARG A 210 33.72 -0.45 2.95
CA ARG A 210 32.32 -0.03 2.82
C ARG A 210 31.40 -1.12 3.35
N LEU A 211 30.16 -0.73 3.64
CA LEU A 211 29.12 -1.65 4.10
C LEU A 211 28.02 -1.72 3.06
N ILE A 212 27.58 -2.94 2.75
CA ILE A 212 26.34 -3.18 2.01
C ILE A 212 25.34 -3.89 2.91
N GLN A 213 24.06 -3.63 2.70
CA GLN A 213 22.95 -4.34 3.34
C GLN A 213 22.22 -5.16 2.28
N VAL A 214 22.01 -6.44 2.57
CA VAL A 214 21.29 -7.38 1.70
C VAL A 214 20.08 -7.91 2.47
N TYR A 215 18.90 -7.78 1.86
CA TYR A 215 17.66 -8.37 2.33
C TYR A 215 17.35 -9.64 1.56
N SER A 216 16.83 -10.68 2.22
CA SER A 216 16.31 -11.87 1.56
C SER A 216 14.80 -11.96 1.73
N ARG A 217 14.02 -12.04 0.65
CA ARG A 217 12.59 -12.44 0.73
C ARG A 217 12.47 -13.92 1.08
N ASP A 218 13.38 -14.73 0.57
CA ASP A 218 13.27 -16.19 0.56
C ASP A 218 14.30 -16.85 1.48
N SER A 219 14.06 -18.11 1.85
CA SER A 219 15.00 -18.98 2.55
C SER A 219 15.71 -19.98 1.61
N GLY A 220 16.77 -20.61 2.11
CA GLY A 220 17.55 -21.63 1.41
C GLY A 220 18.72 -21.08 0.60
N GLU A 221 19.24 -21.89 -0.33
CA GLU A 221 20.33 -21.47 -1.21
C GLU A 221 19.78 -20.64 -2.37
N ARG A 222 20.37 -19.47 -2.61
CA ARG A 222 20.01 -18.55 -3.69
C ARG A 222 21.26 -17.90 -4.25
N GLU A 223 21.44 -17.93 -5.57
CA GLU A 223 22.51 -17.19 -6.22
C GLU A 223 22.03 -15.76 -6.53
N ALA A 224 22.91 -14.78 -6.33
CA ALA A 224 22.72 -13.44 -6.84
C ALA A 224 24.00 -12.87 -7.42
N THR A 225 23.87 -12.08 -8.47
CA THR A 225 24.99 -11.35 -9.08
C THR A 225 25.04 -9.94 -8.50
N LEU A 226 26.13 -9.59 -7.83
CA LEU A 226 26.40 -8.24 -7.35
C LEU A 226 27.29 -7.50 -8.34
N ALA A 227 26.88 -6.32 -8.77
CA ALA A 227 27.66 -5.44 -9.64
C ALA A 227 28.05 -4.16 -8.89
N PHE A 228 29.30 -3.73 -9.04
CA PHE A 228 29.80 -2.51 -8.41
C PHE A 228 30.28 -1.48 -9.45
N ASP A 229 30.09 -0.20 -9.16
CA ASP A 229 30.62 0.90 -9.96
C ASP A 229 30.90 2.15 -9.10
N VAL A 230 31.68 3.09 -9.63
CA VAL A 230 31.99 4.39 -8.98
C VAL A 230 31.61 5.56 -9.89
N GLY A 231 30.60 5.36 -10.75
CA GLY A 231 30.19 6.32 -11.77
C GLY A 231 29.76 5.67 -13.09
N GLN A 232 29.05 6.42 -13.93
CA GLN A 232 28.71 5.97 -15.29
C GLN A 232 29.99 5.77 -16.12
N GLY A 233 30.12 4.62 -16.80
CA GLY A 233 31.28 4.31 -17.65
C GLY A 233 32.53 3.85 -16.91
N THR A 234 32.44 3.57 -15.60
CA THR A 234 33.56 3.02 -14.80
C THR A 234 33.60 1.50 -14.81
N GLN A 235 32.67 0.84 -15.52
CA GLN A 235 32.67 -0.62 -15.66
C GLN A 235 33.88 -1.07 -16.48
N ASP A 236 34.63 -2.06 -16.00
CA ASP A 236 35.66 -2.70 -16.81
C ASP A 236 35.02 -3.54 -17.94
N LEU A 237 35.72 -3.67 -19.06
CA LEU A 237 35.22 -4.39 -20.23
C LEU A 237 35.09 -5.89 -19.91
N GLY A 238 33.95 -6.49 -20.26
CA GLY A 238 33.71 -7.93 -20.15
C GLY A 238 33.19 -8.42 -18.79
N PHE A 239 32.26 -7.68 -18.16
CA PHE A 239 31.52 -8.08 -16.93
C PHE A 239 32.40 -8.31 -15.69
N ARG A 240 33.60 -7.73 -15.65
CA ARG A 240 34.55 -7.89 -14.53
C ARG A 240 34.16 -7.14 -13.27
N ASN A 241 33.15 -6.28 -13.35
CA ASN A 241 32.55 -5.57 -12.23
C ASN A 241 31.37 -6.34 -11.61
N GLU A 242 31.07 -7.54 -12.10
CA GLU A 242 30.01 -8.43 -11.60
C GLU A 242 30.59 -9.65 -10.88
N LEU A 243 29.92 -10.07 -9.80
CA LEU A 243 30.30 -11.23 -8.99
C LEU A 243 29.05 -12.06 -8.65
N PRO A 244 28.89 -13.27 -9.20
CA PRO A 244 27.89 -14.21 -8.72
C PRO A 244 28.30 -14.75 -7.35
N ILE A 245 27.37 -14.71 -6.39
CA ILE A 245 27.55 -15.21 -5.03
C ILE A 245 26.38 -16.15 -4.69
N LEU A 246 26.69 -17.36 -4.24
CA LEU A 246 25.71 -18.28 -3.67
C LEU A 246 25.48 -17.93 -2.19
N PHE A 247 24.33 -17.33 -1.89
CA PHE A 247 23.89 -17.04 -0.53
C PHE A 247 23.18 -18.24 0.10
N ARG A 248 23.32 -18.37 1.42
CA ARG A 248 22.56 -19.33 2.24
C ARG A 248 21.68 -18.56 3.23
N ALA A 249 20.39 -18.48 2.94
CA ALA A 249 19.41 -17.81 3.79
C ALA A 249 18.82 -18.79 4.82
N ALA A 250 19.05 -18.55 6.11
CA ALA A 250 18.37 -19.27 7.18
C ALA A 250 16.86 -18.93 7.17
N PRO A 251 15.97 -19.89 7.46
CA PRO A 251 14.54 -19.63 7.50
C PRO A 251 14.17 -18.64 8.62
N ALA A 252 13.16 -17.84 8.36
CA ALA A 252 12.55 -16.97 9.36
C ALA A 252 11.70 -17.79 10.34
N VAL A 253 11.28 -17.15 11.42
CA VAL A 253 10.31 -17.72 12.36
C VAL A 253 8.91 -17.47 11.79
N LYS A 254 8.12 -18.54 11.70
CA LYS A 254 6.70 -18.42 11.40
C LYS A 254 5.95 -17.99 12.64
N VAL A 255 5.55 -16.73 12.70
CA VAL A 255 4.79 -16.16 13.81
C VAL A 255 3.30 -16.21 13.47
N THR A 256 2.57 -17.16 14.06
CA THR A 256 1.11 -17.24 13.95
C THR A 256 0.45 -16.22 14.88
N LEU A 257 -0.56 -15.52 14.37
CA LEU A 257 -1.27 -14.46 15.07
C LEU A 257 -2.66 -14.96 15.50
N ASP A 258 -2.96 -14.93 16.79
CA ASP A 258 -4.33 -15.04 17.27
C ASP A 258 -4.95 -13.64 17.26
N VAL A 259 -6.01 -13.43 16.49
CA VAL A 259 -6.61 -12.11 16.26
C VAL A 259 -8.04 -12.11 16.79
N ILE A 260 -8.23 -11.46 17.93
CA ILE A 260 -9.45 -11.54 18.73
C ILE A 260 -10.13 -10.17 18.74
N ASP A 261 -11.38 -10.09 18.30
CA ASP A 261 -12.17 -8.86 18.34
C ASP A 261 -12.62 -8.51 19.79
N HIS A 262 -13.23 -7.35 19.96
CA HIS A 262 -13.76 -6.85 21.23
C HIS A 262 -14.73 -7.84 21.91
N ASP A 263 -15.54 -8.54 21.11
CA ASP A 263 -16.52 -9.55 21.53
C ASP A 263 -15.95 -10.97 21.68
N GLY A 264 -14.67 -11.17 21.38
CA GLY A 264 -13.99 -12.46 21.47
C GLY A 264 -14.03 -13.31 20.19
N GLN A 265 -14.67 -12.84 19.11
CA GLN A 265 -14.69 -13.56 17.84
C GLN A 265 -13.35 -13.42 17.07
N PRO A 266 -12.98 -14.42 16.25
CA PRO A 266 -11.84 -14.30 15.35
C PRO A 266 -12.12 -13.29 14.25
N VAL A 267 -11.12 -12.49 13.87
CA VAL A 267 -11.29 -11.41 12.89
C VAL A 267 -10.02 -11.12 12.09
N THR A 268 -10.12 -10.26 11.07
CA THR A 268 -8.98 -9.67 10.35
C THR A 268 -8.63 -8.31 10.96
N ALA A 269 -7.34 -8.07 11.16
CA ALA A 269 -6.81 -6.79 11.66
C ALA A 269 -5.59 -6.33 10.87
N GLN A 270 -5.25 -5.05 10.99
CA GLN A 270 -3.98 -4.51 10.49
C GLN A 270 -2.87 -4.65 11.53
N PHE A 271 -1.64 -4.89 11.04
CA PHE A 271 -0.44 -5.01 11.85
C PHE A 271 0.73 -4.27 11.21
N VAL A 272 1.52 -3.58 12.04
CA VAL A 272 2.83 -3.05 11.66
C VAL A 272 3.88 -3.66 12.59
N PHE A 273 4.85 -4.37 12.02
CA PHE A 273 5.98 -4.92 12.75
C PHE A 273 7.23 -4.06 12.49
N ARG A 274 7.77 -3.44 13.52
CA ARG A 274 9.00 -2.63 13.45
C ARG A 274 10.09 -3.24 14.32
N ASP A 275 11.29 -3.38 13.80
CA ASP A 275 12.43 -3.74 14.63
C ASP A 275 13.03 -2.51 15.35
N LYS A 276 14.10 -2.72 16.12
CA LYS A 276 14.81 -1.65 16.85
C LYS A 276 15.40 -0.55 15.96
N LEU A 277 15.58 -0.80 14.67
CA LEU A 277 16.08 0.18 13.70
C LEU A 277 14.93 0.85 12.93
N GLY A 278 13.68 0.58 13.30
CA GLY A 278 12.48 1.12 12.64
C GLY A 278 12.19 0.47 11.28
N ARG A 279 12.85 -0.64 10.94
CA ARG A 279 12.59 -1.38 9.69
C ARG A 279 11.25 -2.08 9.79
N ILE A 280 10.46 -2.01 8.73
CA ILE A 280 9.12 -2.59 8.65
C ILE A 280 9.19 -4.00 8.05
N TYR A 281 8.41 -4.93 8.61
CA TYR A 281 8.35 -6.34 8.19
C TYR A 281 6.92 -6.76 7.80
N PRO A 282 6.74 -7.54 6.71
CA PRO A 282 7.70 -7.82 5.63
C PRO A 282 8.28 -6.55 4.99
N ALA A 283 9.46 -6.59 4.38
CA ALA A 283 10.04 -5.40 3.77
C ALA A 283 9.20 -4.92 2.57
N ARG A 284 8.78 -3.65 2.59
CA ARG A 284 7.93 -3.03 1.55
C ARG A 284 8.43 -3.25 0.12
N SER A 285 9.74 -3.18 -0.11
CA SER A 285 10.33 -3.36 -1.44
C SER A 285 10.12 -4.77 -2.03
N ARG A 286 9.75 -5.74 -1.20
CA ARG A 286 9.53 -7.14 -1.59
C ARG A 286 8.13 -7.65 -1.28
N ARG A 287 7.14 -6.75 -1.23
CA ARG A 287 5.72 -7.12 -1.11
C ARG A 287 4.98 -7.05 -2.45
N LEU A 288 4.08 -8.00 -2.65
CA LEU A 288 2.99 -8.00 -3.62
C LEU A 288 1.68 -8.21 -2.86
N ALA A 289 0.55 -8.06 -3.54
CA ALA A 289 -0.75 -8.35 -2.96
C ALA A 289 -0.75 -9.75 -2.29
N PRO A 290 -1.38 -9.92 -1.11
CA PRO A 290 -2.25 -8.94 -0.41
C PRO A 290 -1.52 -7.83 0.36
N ASP A 291 -0.19 -7.91 0.50
CA ASP A 291 0.60 -6.97 1.28
C ASP A 291 1.07 -5.81 0.38
N PHE A 292 0.40 -4.67 0.43
CA PHE A 292 0.73 -3.58 -0.49
C PHE A 292 2.11 -2.98 -0.17
N PHE A 293 2.92 -2.76 -1.20
CA PHE A 293 4.28 -2.24 -1.06
C PHE A 293 4.30 -0.79 -0.55
N PHE A 294 3.21 -0.05 -0.74
CA PHE A 294 3.06 1.34 -0.33
C PHE A 294 2.43 1.49 1.07
N HIS A 295 1.97 0.39 1.69
CA HIS A 295 1.49 0.38 3.06
C HIS A 295 2.63 0.06 4.04
N ASP A 296 2.56 0.66 5.24
CA ASP A 296 3.36 0.20 6.36
C ASP A 296 2.77 -1.10 6.92
N GLN A 297 1.45 -1.12 7.10
CA GLN A 297 0.70 -2.24 7.65
C GLN A 297 0.50 -3.39 6.67
N ILE A 298 0.26 -4.56 7.23
CA ILE A 298 -0.25 -5.77 6.56
C ILE A 298 -1.54 -6.21 7.24
N TYR A 299 -2.38 -6.96 6.53
CA TYR A 299 -3.64 -7.46 7.07
C TYR A 299 -3.58 -8.96 7.28
N ARG A 300 -3.93 -9.40 8.48
CA ARG A 300 -3.94 -10.82 8.85
C ARG A 300 -5.24 -11.19 9.56
N ALA A 301 -5.83 -12.31 9.12
CA ALA A 301 -6.93 -12.96 9.82
C ALA A 301 -6.40 -13.82 10.97
N ASP A 302 -7.29 -14.14 11.92
CA ASP A 302 -7.00 -15.10 12.98
C ASP A 302 -6.39 -16.41 12.44
N GLY A 303 -5.28 -16.83 13.04
CA GLY A 303 -4.55 -18.03 12.66
C GLY A 303 -3.60 -17.87 11.47
N GLU A 304 -3.62 -16.74 10.74
CA GLU A 304 -2.60 -16.45 9.74
C GLU A 304 -1.24 -16.12 10.38
N SER A 305 -0.18 -16.06 9.57
CA SER A 305 1.17 -15.85 10.05
C SER A 305 1.93 -14.75 9.31
N VAL A 306 2.99 -14.27 9.97
CA VAL A 306 4.03 -13.43 9.37
C VAL A 306 5.40 -14.08 9.60
N GLN A 307 6.26 -13.99 8.59
CA GLN A 307 7.64 -14.48 8.66
C GLN A 307 8.51 -13.38 9.26
N LEU A 308 9.11 -13.62 10.43
CA LEU A 308 9.98 -12.66 11.12
C LEU A 308 11.32 -13.30 11.48
N PRO A 309 12.46 -12.65 11.21
CA PRO A 309 13.73 -13.04 11.81
C PRO A 309 13.64 -13.10 13.35
N PRO A 310 14.46 -13.92 14.02
CA PRO A 310 14.59 -13.85 15.47
C PRO A 310 15.05 -12.45 15.91
N GLY A 311 14.34 -11.85 16.86
CA GLY A 311 14.57 -10.47 17.23
C GLY A 311 13.48 -9.88 18.12
N GLU A 312 13.69 -8.63 18.52
CA GLU A 312 12.70 -7.84 19.24
C GLU A 312 11.97 -6.91 18.27
N TYR A 313 10.65 -6.87 18.36
CA TYR A 313 9.78 -6.08 17.48
C TYR A 313 8.80 -5.27 18.30
N GLU A 314 8.61 -4.00 17.94
CA GLU A 314 7.42 -3.24 18.28
C GLU A 314 6.31 -3.60 17.29
N VAL A 315 5.16 -4.04 17.80
CA VAL A 315 4.00 -4.41 17.00
C VAL A 315 2.87 -3.43 17.29
N SER A 316 2.36 -2.78 16.26
CA SER A 316 1.15 -1.96 16.33
C SER A 316 -0.01 -2.70 15.65
N TRP A 317 -1.19 -2.71 16.26
CA TRP A 317 -2.39 -3.34 15.66
C TRP A 317 -3.67 -2.53 15.92
N SER A 318 -4.61 -2.61 14.98
CA SER A 318 -5.95 -1.98 15.04
C SER A 318 -6.86 -2.56 13.96
N ARG A 319 -8.08 -2.03 13.82
CA ARG A 319 -9.07 -2.46 12.82
C ARG A 319 -9.99 -1.30 12.37
N GLY A 320 -9.46 -0.31 11.67
CA GLY A 320 -10.22 0.90 11.32
C GLY A 320 -10.26 1.98 12.40
N PRO A 321 -10.92 3.13 12.12
CA PRO A 321 -10.95 4.29 13.00
C PRO A 321 -11.84 4.10 14.24
N GLU A 322 -12.76 3.13 14.24
CA GLU A 322 -13.62 2.76 15.39
C GLU A 322 -12.89 1.92 16.46
N TYR A 323 -11.59 1.65 16.24
CA TYR A 323 -10.72 0.92 17.14
C TYR A 323 -9.52 1.75 17.57
N VAL A 324 -9.12 1.58 18.83
CA VAL A 324 -7.91 2.19 19.39
C VAL A 324 -6.69 1.43 18.87
N THR A 325 -5.75 2.14 18.26
CA THR A 325 -4.46 1.56 17.88
C THR A 325 -3.66 1.22 19.14
N GLN A 326 -3.27 -0.04 19.25
CA GLN A 326 -2.48 -0.55 20.36
C GLN A 326 -1.06 -0.88 19.91
N THR A 327 -0.11 -0.86 20.85
CA THR A 327 1.30 -1.17 20.56
C THR A 327 1.91 -2.00 21.68
N ARG A 328 2.74 -2.99 21.33
CA ARG A 328 3.45 -3.88 22.28
C ARG A 328 4.77 -4.37 21.69
N SER A 329 5.79 -4.46 22.53
CA SER A 329 7.04 -5.16 22.19
C SER A 329 6.86 -6.67 22.31
N ILE A 330 7.28 -7.42 21.29
CA ILE A 330 7.35 -8.88 21.30
C ILE A 330 8.80 -9.35 21.11
N GLN A 331 9.10 -10.52 21.66
CA GLN A 331 10.37 -11.21 21.43
C GLN A 331 10.12 -12.45 20.57
N VAL A 332 10.65 -12.44 19.35
CA VAL A 332 10.61 -13.58 18.44
C VAL A 332 11.86 -14.45 18.72
N PRO A 333 11.70 -15.69 19.24
CA PRO A 333 12.82 -16.56 19.58
C PRO A 333 13.36 -17.29 18.34
N ALA A 334 14.60 -17.77 18.39
CA ALA A 334 15.22 -18.54 17.30
C ALA A 334 14.69 -19.99 17.25
N VAL A 335 13.44 -20.16 16.81
CA VAL A 335 12.71 -21.43 16.66
C VAL A 335 11.98 -21.45 15.31
N ALA A 336 11.43 -22.60 14.91
CA ALA A 336 10.71 -22.70 13.62
C ALA A 336 9.35 -21.96 13.63
N GLU A 337 8.60 -22.07 14.74
CA GLU A 337 7.26 -21.50 14.87
C GLU A 337 7.11 -20.80 16.22
N HIS A 338 6.41 -19.68 16.23
CA HIS A 338 6.08 -18.88 17.40
C HIS A 338 4.63 -18.41 17.30
N ARG A 339 3.99 -18.06 18.43
CA ARG A 339 2.61 -17.60 18.45
C ARG A 339 2.46 -16.38 19.32
N GLU A 340 1.69 -15.40 18.84
CA GLU A 340 1.36 -14.16 19.55
C GLU A 340 -0.13 -13.90 19.46
N SER A 341 -0.74 -13.50 20.58
CA SER A 341 -2.16 -13.16 20.62
C SER A 341 -2.36 -11.65 20.76
N PHE A 342 -3.30 -11.13 19.98
CA PHE A 342 -3.67 -9.72 19.89
C PHE A 342 -5.18 -9.57 20.01
N ARG A 343 -5.61 -8.82 21.04
CA ARG A 343 -7.03 -8.49 21.24
C ARG A 343 -7.25 -7.04 20.86
N LEU A 344 -8.25 -6.79 20.02
CA LEU A 344 -8.64 -5.46 19.59
C LEU A 344 -9.44 -4.72 20.68
N GLN A 345 -9.28 -3.39 20.71
CA GLN A 345 -10.04 -2.50 21.59
C GLN A 345 -10.90 -1.56 20.75
N ARG A 346 -12.20 -1.87 20.65
CA ARG A 346 -13.20 -1.02 20.01
C ARG A 346 -13.65 0.07 20.99
N TRP A 347 -13.73 1.33 20.54
CA TRP A 347 -14.23 2.42 21.37
C TRP A 347 -15.70 2.76 21.07
N ILE A 348 -16.17 2.50 19.84
CA ILE A 348 -17.58 2.67 19.45
C ILE A 348 -18.03 1.58 18.48
N HIS A 349 -19.30 1.19 18.55
CA HIS A 349 -19.90 0.22 17.64
C HIS A 349 -21.27 0.71 17.18
N LEU A 350 -21.37 1.17 15.93
CA LEU A 350 -22.58 1.79 15.42
C LEU A 350 -23.56 0.81 14.75
N ALA A 351 -23.08 -0.36 14.29
CA ALA A 351 -23.93 -1.37 13.64
C ALA A 351 -25.10 -1.85 14.53
N PRO A 352 -24.96 -2.05 15.86
CA PRO A 352 -26.09 -2.35 16.75
C PRO A 352 -27.18 -1.25 16.78
N MET A 353 -26.84 -0.01 16.38
CA MET A 353 -27.77 1.11 16.23
C MET A 353 -28.31 1.24 14.79
N ALA A 354 -28.09 0.22 13.95
CA ALA A 354 -28.43 0.18 12.53
C ALA A 354 -27.69 1.22 11.66
N TRP A 355 -26.53 1.71 12.12
CA TRP A 355 -25.67 2.61 11.37
C TRP A 355 -24.47 1.84 10.82
N TYR A 356 -24.31 1.85 9.50
CA TYR A 356 -23.28 1.08 8.80
C TYR A 356 -22.36 1.99 8.00
N SER A 357 -21.06 1.82 8.20
CA SER A 357 -20.03 2.57 7.49
C SER A 357 -19.85 2.07 6.06
N GLY A 358 -19.45 2.96 5.15
CA GLY A 358 -18.92 2.55 3.87
C GLY A 358 -18.04 3.60 3.23
N ASP A 359 -17.28 3.14 2.26
CA ASP A 359 -16.43 3.92 1.38
C ASP A 359 -16.87 3.57 -0.03
N HIS A 360 -17.54 4.51 -0.69
CA HIS A 360 -18.12 4.25 -2.00
C HIS A 360 -17.13 4.46 -3.15
N HIS A 361 -15.87 4.80 -2.86
CA HIS A 361 -14.84 5.04 -3.88
C HIS A 361 -13.49 4.43 -3.50
N VAL A 362 -13.29 3.19 -3.95
CA VAL A 362 -12.04 2.45 -3.80
C VAL A 362 -11.66 1.88 -5.15
N HIS A 363 -10.38 1.89 -5.50
CA HIS A 363 -9.88 1.28 -6.74
C HIS A 363 -9.12 0.00 -6.46
N ALA A 364 -9.15 -0.92 -7.43
CA ALA A 364 -8.30 -2.11 -7.44
C ALA A 364 -7.13 -2.00 -8.44
N ALA A 365 -7.10 -0.97 -9.28
CA ALA A 365 -5.99 -0.68 -10.19
C ALA A 365 -5.76 0.83 -10.30
N GLY A 366 -4.69 1.23 -10.97
CA GLY A 366 -4.33 2.65 -11.07
C GLY A 366 -3.50 3.16 -9.89
N CYS A 367 -2.96 4.37 -10.03
CA CYS A 367 -2.27 5.10 -8.96
C CYS A 367 -1.13 4.28 -8.30
N ALA A 368 -1.26 3.94 -7.01
CA ALA A 368 -0.24 3.18 -6.29
C ALA A 368 -0.27 1.67 -6.57
N HIS A 369 -1.32 1.14 -7.22
CA HIS A 369 -1.46 -0.28 -7.50
C HIS A 369 -0.46 -0.80 -8.54
N TYR A 370 -0.41 -2.12 -8.61
CA TYR A 370 0.40 -2.89 -9.54
C TYR A 370 -0.17 -2.76 -10.95
N GLN A 371 0.60 -2.26 -11.89
CA GLN A 371 0.31 -2.52 -13.31
C GLN A 371 0.77 -3.91 -13.70
N SER A 372 2.00 -4.23 -13.29
CA SER A 372 2.62 -5.52 -13.47
C SER A 372 3.10 -5.98 -12.09
N PRO A 373 2.85 -7.25 -11.70
CA PRO A 373 2.47 -8.38 -12.57
C PRO A 373 0.96 -8.61 -12.79
N THR A 374 0.07 -7.88 -12.13
CA THR A 374 -1.33 -8.33 -11.92
C THR A 374 -2.43 -7.41 -12.47
N GLU A 375 -2.10 -6.32 -13.20
CA GLU A 375 -3.09 -5.36 -13.72
C GLU A 375 -4.07 -4.83 -12.63
N GLY A 376 -3.54 -4.62 -11.43
CA GLY A 376 -4.25 -4.22 -10.23
C GLY A 376 -4.11 -5.24 -9.11
N VAL A 377 -5.12 -5.33 -8.25
CA VAL A 377 -5.26 -6.33 -7.18
C VAL A 377 -6.57 -7.09 -7.38
N THR A 378 -6.68 -8.28 -6.79
CA THR A 378 -7.88 -9.10 -6.95
C THR A 378 -8.96 -8.74 -5.93
N PRO A 379 -10.22 -9.18 -6.12
CA PRO A 379 -11.27 -9.02 -5.13
C PRO A 379 -10.92 -9.60 -3.75
N GLU A 380 -10.17 -10.70 -3.67
CA GLU A 380 -9.72 -11.30 -2.41
C GLU A 380 -8.79 -10.38 -1.63
N ASP A 381 -7.85 -9.73 -2.33
CA ASP A 381 -6.93 -8.77 -1.73
C ASP A 381 -7.70 -7.54 -1.22
N MET A 382 -8.64 -7.04 -2.01
CA MET A 382 -9.45 -5.88 -1.61
C MET A 382 -10.36 -6.19 -0.42
N MET A 383 -11.05 -7.33 -0.44
CA MET A 383 -11.92 -7.77 0.66
C MET A 383 -11.14 -7.90 1.97
N ARG A 384 -9.88 -8.35 1.91
CA ARG A 384 -9.01 -8.41 3.09
C ARG A 384 -8.79 -7.03 3.72
N HIS A 385 -8.63 -5.98 2.92
CA HIS A 385 -8.45 -4.60 3.42
C HIS A 385 -9.77 -4.06 3.98
N ILE A 386 -10.90 -4.30 3.31
CA ILE A 386 -12.25 -3.94 3.81
C ILE A 386 -12.50 -4.55 5.21
N LEU A 387 -12.21 -5.84 5.37
CA LEU A 387 -12.36 -6.54 6.66
C LEU A 387 -11.41 -6.02 7.73
N GLY A 388 -10.16 -5.77 7.34
CA GLY A 388 -9.08 -5.30 8.21
C GLY A 388 -9.24 -3.86 8.68
N GLU A 389 -10.05 -3.05 8.00
CA GLU A 389 -10.39 -1.68 8.38
C GLU A 389 -11.82 -1.53 8.93
N ASP A 390 -12.51 -2.64 9.21
CA ASP A 390 -13.90 -2.65 9.71
C ASP A 390 -14.83 -1.74 8.89
N LEU A 391 -14.82 -1.92 7.58
CA LEU A 391 -15.62 -1.14 6.65
C LEU A 391 -16.83 -1.97 6.21
N ASN A 392 -18.06 -1.61 6.63
CA ASN A 392 -19.23 -2.46 6.37
C ASN A 392 -19.59 -2.56 4.88
N VAL A 393 -19.33 -1.51 4.10
CA VAL A 393 -19.55 -1.49 2.64
C VAL A 393 -18.34 -0.88 1.94
N GLY A 394 -17.66 -1.65 1.09
CA GLY A 394 -16.62 -1.13 0.19
C GLY A 394 -17.07 -1.22 -1.26
N CYS A 395 -17.14 -0.08 -1.95
CA CYS A 395 -17.44 -0.05 -3.38
C CYS A 395 -16.12 0.08 -4.16
N VAL A 396 -15.79 -0.99 -4.89
CA VAL A 396 -14.62 -1.04 -5.75
C VAL A 396 -15.01 -0.52 -7.13
N LEU A 397 -14.55 0.66 -7.51
CA LEU A 397 -14.88 1.30 -8.76
C LEU A 397 -13.83 0.95 -9.82
N SER A 398 -14.26 0.20 -10.83
CA SER A 398 -13.48 0.02 -12.06
C SER A 398 -13.45 1.33 -12.82
N TRP A 399 -12.29 1.68 -13.36
CA TRP A 399 -12.03 2.97 -13.98
C TRP A 399 -10.93 2.86 -15.03
N GLY A 400 -10.55 3.98 -15.65
CA GLY A 400 -9.65 4.03 -16.80
C GLY A 400 -8.47 3.05 -16.76
N PRO A 401 -7.56 3.10 -15.76
CA PRO A 401 -6.41 2.21 -15.64
C PRO A 401 -6.80 0.73 -15.46
N CYS A 402 -6.23 -0.14 -16.29
CA CYS A 402 -6.51 -1.59 -16.31
C CYS A 402 -8.01 -1.93 -16.45
N TRP A 403 -8.83 -1.00 -16.98
CA TRP A 403 -10.28 -1.13 -17.15
C TRP A 403 -10.70 -2.50 -17.67
N TYR A 404 -10.09 -2.95 -18.77
CA TYR A 404 -10.52 -4.16 -19.46
C TYR A 404 -10.26 -5.45 -18.67
N TYR A 405 -9.32 -5.44 -17.72
CA TYR A 405 -9.07 -6.55 -16.81
C TYR A 405 -9.95 -6.44 -15.55
N GLN A 406 -9.93 -5.28 -14.89
CA GLN A 406 -10.62 -5.08 -13.61
C GLN A 406 -12.15 -5.17 -13.74
N LYS A 407 -12.71 -4.79 -14.88
CA LYS A 407 -14.15 -4.89 -15.11
C LYS A 407 -14.67 -6.33 -15.15
N GLU A 408 -13.80 -7.34 -15.34
CA GLU A 408 -14.19 -8.75 -15.26
C GLU A 408 -14.71 -9.15 -13.87
N PHE A 409 -14.42 -8.36 -12.84
CA PHE A 409 -14.92 -8.55 -11.47
C PHE A 409 -16.28 -7.90 -11.20
N PHE A 410 -16.88 -7.23 -12.20
CA PHE A 410 -18.22 -6.68 -12.10
C PHE A 410 -19.29 -7.79 -12.17
N GLU A 411 -20.16 -7.87 -11.15
CA GLU A 411 -21.21 -8.89 -11.05
C GLU A 411 -22.64 -8.31 -11.20
N GLY A 412 -22.80 -6.98 -11.30
CA GLY A 412 -24.10 -6.30 -11.24
C GLY A 412 -24.81 -6.42 -9.88
N GLY A 413 -24.09 -6.87 -8.84
CA GLY A 413 -24.57 -7.16 -7.50
C GLY A 413 -23.43 -7.14 -6.48
N VAL A 414 -23.71 -7.49 -5.22
CA VAL A 414 -22.65 -7.69 -4.22
C VAL A 414 -21.76 -8.86 -4.62
N HIS A 415 -20.44 -8.67 -4.53
CA HIS A 415 -19.45 -9.67 -4.90
C HIS A 415 -19.59 -10.92 -4.02
N GLN A 416 -19.35 -12.10 -4.59
CA GLN A 416 -19.46 -13.40 -3.89
C GLN A 416 -18.59 -13.56 -2.61
N LEU A 417 -17.56 -12.73 -2.44
CA LEU A 417 -16.70 -12.70 -1.24
C LEU A 417 -17.29 -11.90 -0.07
N SER A 418 -18.43 -11.24 -0.27
CA SER A 418 -19.13 -10.50 0.78
C SER A 418 -19.52 -11.42 1.96
N GLN A 419 -19.53 -10.85 3.15
CA GLN A 419 -19.95 -11.48 4.40
C GLN A 419 -21.19 -10.75 4.96
N PRO A 420 -21.96 -11.35 5.90
CA PRO A 420 -23.23 -10.79 6.36
C PRO A 420 -23.21 -9.33 6.85
N GLN A 421 -22.07 -8.83 7.35
CA GLN A 421 -21.90 -7.44 7.82
C GLN A 421 -20.83 -6.65 7.06
N TYR A 422 -20.29 -7.24 5.99
CA TYR A 422 -19.20 -6.68 5.20
C TYR A 422 -19.46 -6.96 3.72
N LEU A 423 -19.95 -5.96 3.00
CA LEU A 423 -20.30 -6.06 1.60
C LEU A 423 -19.21 -5.44 0.75
N MET A 424 -18.80 -6.15 -0.30
CA MET A 424 -17.97 -5.60 -1.35
C MET A 424 -18.78 -5.62 -2.64
N ARG A 425 -18.76 -4.51 -3.39
CA ARG A 425 -19.40 -4.45 -4.70
C ARG A 425 -18.47 -3.78 -5.69
N TYR A 426 -18.45 -4.29 -6.91
CA TYR A 426 -17.82 -3.61 -8.03
C TYR A 426 -18.84 -2.75 -8.76
N ASP A 427 -18.54 -1.49 -8.96
CA ASP A 427 -19.28 -0.57 -9.83
C ASP A 427 -18.26 0.29 -10.63
N VAL A 428 -18.61 1.50 -11.09
CA VAL A 428 -17.78 2.28 -12.04
C VAL A 428 -17.45 3.69 -11.52
N GLU A 429 -16.18 4.09 -11.66
CA GLU A 429 -15.80 5.50 -11.69
C GLU A 429 -15.56 5.89 -13.16
N VAL A 430 -16.25 6.93 -13.62
CA VAL A 430 -16.06 7.46 -14.97
C VAL A 430 -14.93 8.48 -14.91
N SER A 431 -13.72 7.95 -14.99
CA SER A 431 -12.43 8.64 -14.89
C SER A 431 -11.41 7.99 -15.80
N GLY A 432 -10.69 8.79 -16.59
CA GLY A 432 -9.95 8.26 -17.75
C GLY A 432 -10.86 7.83 -18.90
N PHE A 433 -12.04 8.45 -19.00
CA PHE A 433 -13.02 8.35 -20.09
C PHE A 433 -13.07 9.66 -20.90
N PRO A 434 -13.73 9.68 -22.09
CA PRO A 434 -13.88 10.90 -22.88
C PRO A 434 -14.51 12.07 -22.10
N SER A 435 -15.40 11.81 -21.14
CA SER A 435 -16.04 12.83 -20.30
C SER A 435 -15.17 13.36 -19.16
N SER A 436 -13.98 12.80 -18.87
CA SER A 436 -13.20 13.15 -17.66
C SER A 436 -12.93 14.65 -17.47
N HIS A 437 -12.93 15.44 -18.55
CA HIS A 437 -12.76 16.90 -18.47
C HIS A 437 -13.98 17.62 -17.87
N ALA A 438 -15.16 17.01 -17.92
CA ALA A 438 -16.42 17.48 -17.36
C ALA A 438 -16.55 17.21 -15.85
N GLY A 439 -15.68 16.36 -15.32
CA GLY A 439 -15.68 15.88 -13.95
C GLY A 439 -15.64 14.36 -13.92
N HIS A 440 -15.26 13.81 -12.78
CA HIS A 440 -15.30 12.38 -12.56
C HIS A 440 -16.57 12.00 -11.80
N LEU A 441 -17.12 10.84 -12.14
CA LEU A 441 -18.39 10.38 -11.61
C LEU A 441 -18.25 9.06 -10.87
N CYS A 442 -18.92 8.94 -9.73
CA CYS A 442 -19.21 7.65 -9.10
C CYS A 442 -20.58 7.16 -9.55
N LEU A 443 -20.64 5.99 -10.16
CA LEU A 443 -21.89 5.33 -10.54
C LEU A 443 -22.06 4.09 -9.69
N LEU A 444 -22.98 4.11 -8.73
CA LEU A 444 -23.18 3.02 -7.77
C LEU A 444 -24.45 2.23 -8.09
N ASN A 445 -24.48 0.95 -7.71
CA ASN A 445 -25.62 0.05 -7.89
C ASN A 445 -25.99 -0.19 -9.37
N LEU A 446 -24.98 -0.31 -10.23
CA LEU A 446 -25.18 -0.58 -11.65
C LEU A 446 -25.54 -2.05 -11.90
N ARG A 447 -26.30 -2.30 -12.96
CA ARG A 447 -26.60 -3.66 -13.45
C ARG A 447 -25.76 -4.02 -14.67
N GLU A 448 -25.27 -3.01 -15.37
CA GLU A 448 -24.43 -3.06 -16.55
C GLU A 448 -23.34 -2.00 -16.39
N ASP A 449 -22.09 -2.35 -16.71
CA ASP A 449 -20.93 -1.48 -16.56
C ASP A 449 -20.43 -0.89 -17.89
N ASP A 450 -20.91 -1.39 -19.04
CA ASP A 450 -20.70 -0.75 -20.35
C ASP A 450 -21.85 0.19 -20.72
N TYR A 451 -21.52 1.45 -20.99
CA TYR A 451 -22.50 2.45 -21.42
C TYR A 451 -23.27 1.98 -22.67
N GLU A 452 -24.59 2.22 -22.65
CA GLU A 452 -25.48 1.98 -23.78
C GLU A 452 -26.09 3.29 -24.27
N TRP A 453 -25.82 3.62 -25.54
CA TRP A 453 -26.45 4.74 -26.23
C TRP A 453 -27.96 4.47 -26.41
N PRO A 454 -28.82 5.48 -26.19
CA PRO A 454 -30.28 5.31 -26.23
C PRO A 454 -30.80 4.95 -27.63
N GLU A 455 -30.06 5.27 -28.68
CA GLU A 455 -30.39 4.98 -30.07
C GLU A 455 -29.14 4.49 -30.82
N PRO A 456 -29.29 3.67 -31.87
CA PRO A 456 -28.17 3.26 -32.71
C PRO A 456 -27.36 4.45 -33.20
N THR A 457 -26.08 4.49 -32.83
CA THR A 457 -25.17 5.61 -33.07
C THR A 457 -23.94 5.14 -33.83
N LYS A 458 -23.44 5.97 -34.75
CA LYS A 458 -22.25 5.69 -35.54
C LYS A 458 -21.28 6.87 -35.55
N PHE A 459 -20.04 6.67 -35.13
CA PHE A 459 -19.00 7.70 -35.13
C PHE A 459 -17.58 7.12 -35.17
N GLN A 460 -16.64 7.94 -35.61
CA GLN A 460 -15.22 7.65 -35.48
C GLN A 460 -14.76 8.16 -34.12
N TRP A 461 -13.98 7.34 -33.41
CA TRP A 461 -13.47 7.69 -32.09
C TRP A 461 -11.96 7.49 -32.01
N ARG A 462 -11.35 8.29 -31.15
CA ARG A 462 -9.94 8.16 -30.77
C ARG A 462 -9.79 8.63 -29.34
N TYR A 463 -9.27 7.75 -28.49
CA TYR A 463 -9.04 8.06 -27.09
C TYR A 463 -7.74 7.40 -26.64
N GLY A 464 -6.80 8.22 -26.14
CA GLY A 464 -5.44 7.78 -25.89
C GLY A 464 -4.78 7.18 -27.16
N PRO A 465 -4.12 6.01 -27.05
CA PRO A 465 -3.52 5.33 -28.20
C PRO A 465 -4.54 4.54 -29.05
N GLU A 466 -5.77 4.37 -28.57
CA GLU A 466 -6.81 3.56 -29.21
C GLU A 466 -7.70 4.41 -30.13
N GLY A 467 -8.33 3.75 -31.11
CA GLY A 467 -9.30 4.39 -32.01
C GLY A 467 -9.99 3.38 -32.93
N GLY A 468 -11.14 3.77 -33.45
CA GLY A 468 -11.97 2.90 -34.27
C GLY A 468 -13.24 3.58 -34.79
N GLU A 469 -14.10 2.76 -35.38
CA GLU A 469 -15.48 3.14 -35.73
C GLU A 469 -16.43 2.45 -34.73
N PHE A 470 -17.24 3.23 -34.05
CA PHE A 470 -18.39 2.72 -33.30
C PHE A 470 -19.61 2.68 -34.22
N ASP A 471 -20.37 1.58 -34.18
CA ASP A 471 -21.62 1.38 -34.92
C ASP A 471 -22.53 0.44 -34.12
N GLY A 472 -23.39 1.01 -33.25
CA GLY A 472 -24.22 0.23 -32.33
C GLY A 472 -24.86 1.07 -31.23
N THR A 473 -25.30 0.39 -30.16
CA THR A 473 -25.81 1.04 -28.93
C THR A 473 -24.88 0.78 -27.75
N LYS A 474 -24.43 -0.45 -27.55
CA LYS A 474 -23.57 -0.85 -26.42
C LYS A 474 -22.08 -0.63 -26.73
N THR A 475 -21.38 0.07 -25.83
CA THR A 475 -19.93 0.30 -25.92
C THR A 475 -19.12 -0.98 -25.62
N SER A 476 -17.91 -1.03 -26.16
CA SER A 476 -16.90 -2.07 -25.89
C SER A 476 -15.53 -1.47 -25.55
N TYR A 477 -15.31 -0.20 -25.92
CA TYR A 477 -14.09 0.53 -25.62
C TYR A 477 -14.40 1.82 -24.87
N ILE A 478 -13.50 2.24 -23.99
CA ILE A 478 -13.61 3.49 -23.23
C ILE A 478 -13.87 4.69 -24.16
N GLY A 479 -13.21 4.73 -25.33
CA GLY A 479 -13.35 5.84 -26.28
C GLY A 479 -14.72 5.95 -26.95
N GLU A 480 -15.62 4.99 -26.75
CA GLU A 480 -16.98 4.98 -27.29
C GLU A 480 -18.02 5.58 -26.32
N TRP A 481 -17.59 5.92 -25.11
CA TRP A 481 -18.43 6.59 -24.11
C TRP A 481 -18.68 8.06 -24.45
N PRO A 482 -19.75 8.67 -23.90
CA PRO A 482 -20.00 10.10 -24.08
C PRO A 482 -18.85 10.99 -23.61
N SER A 483 -18.74 12.18 -24.19
CA SER A 483 -17.69 13.15 -23.86
C SER A 483 -18.14 14.24 -22.86
N TRP A 484 -19.22 14.01 -22.11
CA TRP A 484 -19.71 14.89 -21.03
C TRP A 484 -20.64 14.09 -20.11
N ASP A 485 -20.95 14.62 -18.92
CA ASP A 485 -21.42 13.80 -17.78
C ASP A 485 -22.91 13.49 -17.80
N LEU A 486 -23.74 14.45 -18.22
CA LEU A 486 -25.20 14.34 -18.24
C LEU A 486 -25.78 13.00 -18.80
N PRO A 487 -25.38 12.49 -19.99
CA PRO A 487 -25.91 11.23 -20.51
C PRO A 487 -25.48 10.02 -19.66
N VAL A 488 -24.28 10.06 -19.10
CA VAL A 488 -23.72 9.00 -18.26
C VAL A 488 -24.48 8.91 -16.93
N LEU A 489 -24.72 10.06 -16.29
CA LEU A 489 -25.53 10.15 -15.07
C LEU A 489 -26.97 9.65 -15.29
N ARG A 490 -27.60 10.03 -16.42
CA ARG A 490 -28.94 9.52 -16.77
C ARG A 490 -28.94 8.01 -16.93
N TRP A 491 -27.99 7.47 -17.68
CA TRP A 491 -27.84 6.04 -17.90
C TRP A 491 -27.66 5.28 -16.57
N GLY A 492 -26.85 5.79 -15.66
CA GLY A 492 -26.70 5.20 -14.32
C GLY A 492 -28.02 5.20 -13.53
N LYS A 493 -28.77 6.31 -13.54
CA LYS A 493 -30.08 6.39 -12.85
C LYS A 493 -31.14 5.48 -13.45
N GLU A 494 -31.17 5.31 -14.77
CA GLU A 494 -32.13 4.43 -15.46
C GLU A 494 -32.01 2.97 -15.03
N GLN A 495 -30.83 2.55 -14.56
CA GLN A 495 -30.59 1.21 -14.02
C GLN A 495 -31.04 1.03 -12.55
N GLY A 496 -31.49 2.10 -11.90
CA GLY A 496 -31.70 2.16 -10.46
C GLY A 496 -30.42 2.54 -9.68
N GLY A 497 -29.40 3.03 -10.37
CA GLY A 497 -28.16 3.48 -9.77
C GLY A 497 -28.32 4.71 -8.87
N VAL A 498 -27.34 4.88 -7.98
CA VAL A 498 -27.15 6.08 -7.17
C VAL A 498 -25.87 6.74 -7.65
N VAL A 499 -25.98 7.93 -8.21
CA VAL A 499 -24.90 8.54 -9.01
C VAL A 499 -24.51 9.91 -8.48
N GLY A 500 -23.23 10.25 -8.61
CA GLY A 500 -22.67 11.49 -8.10
C GLY A 500 -21.32 11.84 -8.68
N PHE A 501 -20.76 12.96 -8.24
CA PHE A 501 -19.41 13.39 -8.60
C PHE A 501 -18.40 12.90 -7.56
N SER A 502 -17.26 12.40 -8.03
CA SER A 502 -16.10 11.99 -7.22
C SER A 502 -15.27 13.20 -6.77
N HIS A 503 -14.43 13.02 -5.73
CA HIS A 503 -13.34 13.92 -5.26
C HIS A 503 -13.55 15.41 -5.57
N SER A 504 -14.70 15.89 -5.11
CA SER A 504 -15.39 16.98 -5.81
C SER A 504 -14.71 18.33 -5.73
N GLY A 505 -13.81 18.53 -4.76
CA GLY A 505 -13.04 19.76 -4.61
C GLY A 505 -11.98 19.99 -5.69
N TRP A 506 -11.59 18.99 -6.48
CA TRP A 506 -10.55 19.18 -7.50
C TRP A 506 -11.02 20.04 -8.68
N GLY A 507 -10.35 21.18 -8.90
CA GLY A 507 -10.77 22.19 -9.88
C GLY A 507 -11.68 23.27 -9.29
N LEU A 508 -12.08 23.08 -8.03
CA LEU A 508 -12.93 24.01 -7.28
C LEU A 508 -12.16 24.86 -6.26
N GLN A 509 -10.85 25.04 -6.47
CA GLN A 509 -9.99 25.75 -5.53
C GLN A 509 -10.36 27.25 -5.43
N VAL A 510 -10.43 27.72 -4.20
CA VAL A 510 -10.65 29.12 -3.82
C VAL A 510 -9.66 29.52 -2.72
N ASN A 511 -9.40 30.82 -2.57
CA ASN A 511 -8.48 31.34 -1.54
C ASN A 511 -9.17 31.53 -0.20
N SER A 512 -10.48 31.82 -0.21
CA SER A 512 -11.26 31.97 1.01
C SER A 512 -11.33 30.65 1.78
N THR A 513 -11.41 30.76 3.10
CA THR A 513 -11.69 29.63 4.03
C THR A 513 -13.12 29.68 4.58
N GLU A 514 -13.91 30.68 4.18
CA GLU A 514 -15.30 30.86 4.60
C GLU A 514 -16.24 29.96 3.80
N LEU A 515 -17.35 29.53 4.43
CA LEU A 515 -18.41 28.75 3.80
C LEU A 515 -19.80 29.35 4.06
N PRO A 516 -20.67 29.47 3.05
CA PRO A 516 -20.30 29.59 1.64
C PRO A 516 -19.53 30.90 1.40
N ASN A 517 -18.77 30.94 0.31
CA ASN A 517 -18.15 32.15 -0.22
C ASN A 517 -18.48 32.30 -1.71
N TYR A 518 -18.38 33.51 -2.25
CA TYR A 518 -18.72 33.83 -3.64
C TYR A 518 -17.50 33.89 -4.57
N GLU A 519 -16.35 33.35 -4.14
CA GLU A 519 -15.22 33.22 -5.06
C GLU A 519 -15.58 32.20 -6.13
N MET A 520 -15.43 32.60 -7.40
CA MET A 520 -15.68 31.70 -8.52
C MET A 520 -14.47 30.80 -8.71
N PRO A 521 -14.62 29.47 -8.55
CA PRO A 521 -13.55 28.56 -8.89
C PRO A 521 -13.36 28.49 -10.41
N ARG A 522 -12.30 27.80 -10.83
CA ARG A 522 -11.93 27.70 -12.25
C ARG A 522 -12.72 26.63 -13.00
N PHE A 523 -13.20 25.60 -12.31
CA PHE A 523 -13.82 24.43 -12.93
C PHE A 523 -12.87 23.78 -13.97
N ASP A 524 -11.59 23.64 -13.61
CA ASP A 524 -10.51 23.20 -14.50
C ASP A 524 -9.78 21.94 -14.00
N GLY A 525 -10.41 21.18 -13.11
CA GLY A 525 -9.86 19.97 -12.50
C GLY A 525 -10.58 18.69 -12.90
N ILE A 526 -10.56 17.71 -12.02
CA ILE A 526 -11.22 16.39 -12.20
C ILE A 526 -12.45 16.19 -11.31
N GLY A 527 -12.74 17.13 -10.41
CA GLY A 527 -13.84 17.04 -9.45
C GLY A 527 -15.17 17.47 -10.06
N ALA A 528 -15.99 18.18 -9.30
CA ALA A 528 -17.38 18.49 -9.66
C ALA A 528 -17.53 19.64 -10.67
N ASN A 529 -16.90 19.54 -11.85
CA ASN A 529 -16.85 20.62 -12.84
C ASN A 529 -18.23 20.89 -13.49
N GLU A 530 -18.94 19.87 -14.01
CA GLU A 530 -20.27 20.01 -14.63
C GLU A 530 -21.44 19.94 -13.63
N TYR A 531 -21.18 19.78 -12.33
CA TYR A 531 -22.21 19.61 -11.30
C TYR A 531 -23.30 20.68 -11.29
N VAL A 532 -22.96 21.96 -11.50
CA VAL A 532 -23.95 23.06 -11.54
C VAL A 532 -24.94 22.94 -12.70
N VAL A 533 -24.56 22.24 -13.77
CA VAL A 533 -25.43 21.95 -14.91
C VAL A 533 -26.26 20.71 -14.59
N ASP A 534 -25.62 19.63 -14.16
CA ASP A 534 -26.26 18.33 -13.98
C ASP A 534 -27.26 18.29 -12.83
N VAL A 535 -27.00 19.00 -11.73
CA VAL A 535 -27.95 19.08 -10.61
C VAL A 535 -29.28 19.70 -11.04
N CYS A 536 -29.28 20.58 -12.04
CA CYS A 536 -30.49 21.21 -12.59
C CYS A 536 -31.36 20.21 -13.36
N HIS A 537 -30.81 19.07 -13.76
CA HIS A 537 -31.49 18.02 -14.52
C HIS A 537 -32.00 16.87 -13.64
N ASP A 538 -31.87 16.97 -12.31
CA ASP A 538 -32.25 15.91 -11.36
C ASP A 538 -31.50 14.59 -11.62
N VAL A 539 -30.25 14.69 -12.11
CA VAL A 539 -29.40 13.51 -12.42
C VAL A 539 -28.25 13.31 -11.43
N VAL A 540 -28.19 14.09 -10.36
CA VAL A 540 -27.15 13.98 -9.33
C VAL A 540 -27.78 13.66 -7.98
N ASP A 541 -27.50 12.46 -7.45
CA ASP A 541 -28.01 12.02 -6.15
C ASP A 541 -27.08 12.47 -5.00
N PHE A 542 -25.76 12.53 -5.24
CA PHE A 542 -24.78 13.01 -4.25
C PHE A 542 -23.56 13.72 -4.87
N ILE A 543 -22.79 14.41 -4.02
CA ILE A 543 -21.44 14.89 -4.27
C ILE A 543 -20.49 14.26 -3.25
N SER A 544 -19.32 13.83 -3.67
CA SER A 544 -18.33 13.21 -2.77
C SER A 544 -17.57 14.26 -1.95
N THR A 545 -17.16 13.85 -0.76
CA THR A 545 -16.50 14.68 0.25
C THR A 545 -15.53 13.85 1.08
N VAL A 546 -14.79 14.51 1.98
CA VAL A 546 -13.84 13.94 2.95
C VAL A 546 -12.45 13.65 2.37
N ASP A 547 -12.39 13.30 1.10
CA ASP A 547 -11.16 13.04 0.36
C ASP A 547 -10.48 14.31 -0.19
N THR A 548 -11.18 15.44 -0.31
CA THR A 548 -10.59 16.73 -0.75
C THR A 548 -10.76 17.84 0.31
N PRO A 549 -10.13 19.02 0.15
CA PRO A 549 -10.30 20.13 1.09
C PRO A 549 -11.76 20.54 1.28
N ALA A 550 -12.23 20.52 2.52
CA ALA A 550 -13.62 20.75 2.89
C ALA A 550 -14.21 22.04 2.29
N VAL A 551 -13.43 23.12 2.20
CA VAL A 551 -13.91 24.40 1.64
C VAL A 551 -14.21 24.27 0.14
N TRP A 552 -13.41 23.53 -0.61
CA TRP A 552 -13.55 23.43 -2.06
C TRP A 552 -14.78 22.59 -2.44
N GLU A 553 -15.00 21.47 -1.74
CA GLU A 553 -16.14 20.58 -1.99
C GLU A 553 -17.46 21.08 -1.38
N LEU A 554 -17.45 21.69 -0.19
CA LEU A 554 -18.70 22.12 0.47
C LEU A 554 -19.23 23.46 -0.06
N ASN A 555 -18.39 24.33 -0.63
CA ASN A 555 -18.84 25.66 -1.06
C ASN A 555 -19.91 25.57 -2.15
N ILE A 556 -19.64 24.78 -3.18
CA ILE A 556 -20.59 24.55 -4.29
C ILE A 556 -21.87 23.87 -3.80
N TRP A 557 -21.75 22.94 -2.85
CA TRP A 557 -22.89 22.24 -2.25
C TRP A 557 -23.81 23.19 -1.47
N TYR A 558 -23.26 24.09 -0.64
CA TYR A 558 -24.08 25.09 0.07
C TYR A 558 -24.80 26.02 -0.90
N HIS A 559 -24.16 26.44 -2.00
CA HIS A 559 -24.83 27.25 -3.02
C HIS A 559 -25.97 26.51 -3.71
N THR A 560 -25.82 25.23 -4.05
CA THR A 560 -26.91 24.46 -4.66
C THR A 560 -28.04 24.16 -3.67
N LEU A 561 -27.73 23.89 -2.40
CA LEU A 561 -28.72 23.79 -1.32
C LEU A 561 -29.55 25.08 -1.20
N ASN A 562 -28.90 26.25 -1.23
CA ASN A 562 -29.58 27.55 -1.17
C ASN A 562 -30.49 27.80 -2.39
N CYS A 563 -30.17 27.19 -3.53
CA CYS A 563 -31.02 27.20 -4.73
C CYS A 563 -32.17 26.18 -4.68
N GLY A 564 -32.27 25.38 -3.60
CA GLY A 564 -33.33 24.41 -3.39
C GLY A 564 -33.06 23.02 -3.97
N TYR A 565 -31.86 22.77 -4.50
CA TYR A 565 -31.40 21.43 -4.84
C TYR A 565 -31.08 20.65 -3.57
N THR A 566 -31.14 19.32 -3.66
CA THR A 566 -31.07 18.46 -2.47
C THR A 566 -30.11 17.28 -2.61
N ALA A 567 -29.15 17.36 -3.55
CA ALA A 567 -28.07 16.38 -3.67
C ALA A 567 -27.39 16.19 -2.30
N ARG A 568 -27.12 14.94 -1.94
CA ARG A 568 -26.51 14.58 -0.65
C ARG A 568 -25.00 14.78 -0.71
N ILE A 569 -24.35 14.72 0.45
CA ILE A 569 -22.90 14.49 0.53
C ILE A 569 -22.65 13.04 0.88
N SER A 570 -21.60 12.47 0.31
CA SER A 570 -21.11 11.13 0.65
C SER A 570 -19.62 11.17 0.91
N GLY A 571 -19.14 10.40 1.89
CA GLY A 571 -17.74 10.37 2.27
C GLY A 571 -17.01 9.28 1.51
N GLU A 572 -15.86 9.62 0.93
CA GLU A 572 -15.06 8.68 0.14
C GLU A 572 -13.57 8.82 0.44
N THR A 573 -12.78 7.81 0.06
CA THR A 573 -11.31 7.87 0.19
C THR A 573 -10.60 8.10 -1.13
N ASP A 574 -11.19 7.64 -2.25
CA ASP A 574 -10.50 7.47 -3.52
C ASP A 574 -9.18 6.72 -3.34
N PHE A 575 -9.27 5.56 -2.68
CA PHE A 575 -8.12 4.73 -2.37
C PHE A 575 -7.62 4.03 -3.65
N PRO A 576 -6.31 4.00 -3.96
CA PRO A 576 -5.19 4.64 -3.29
C PRO A 576 -4.71 5.90 -4.03
N CYS A 577 -5.59 6.58 -4.77
CA CYS A 577 -5.25 7.70 -5.65
C CYS A 577 -5.06 9.01 -4.88
N ILE A 578 -6.01 9.36 -4.02
CA ILE A 578 -5.90 10.54 -3.16
C ILE A 578 -5.28 10.17 -1.82
N TYR A 579 -5.80 9.14 -1.16
CA TYR A 579 -5.22 8.60 0.07
C TYR A 579 -4.76 7.16 -0.16
N GLY A 580 -3.46 6.93 -0.02
CA GLY A 580 -2.84 5.62 -0.21
C GLY A 580 -2.65 4.82 1.08
N GLU A 581 -3.09 5.33 2.23
CA GLU A 581 -2.77 4.72 3.52
C GLU A 581 -3.65 3.52 3.87
N ARG A 582 -4.95 3.57 3.53
CA ARG A 582 -5.95 2.51 3.79
C ARG A 582 -7.29 2.85 3.13
N VAL A 583 -8.14 1.85 2.93
CA VAL A 583 -9.55 2.05 2.57
C VAL A 583 -10.36 2.60 3.75
N GLY A 584 -11.45 3.33 3.47
CA GLY A 584 -12.36 3.85 4.50
C GLY A 584 -11.71 4.89 5.41
N LEU A 585 -10.85 5.77 4.87
CA LEU A 585 -10.44 7.00 5.55
C LEU A 585 -11.56 8.02 5.50
N GLY A 586 -12.10 8.27 4.32
CA GLY A 586 -13.38 8.96 4.20
C GLY A 586 -14.50 7.94 4.23
N ARG A 587 -15.48 8.19 5.10
CA ARG A 587 -16.61 7.29 5.31
C ARG A 587 -17.92 8.03 5.20
N VAL A 588 -18.90 7.35 4.64
CA VAL A 588 -20.31 7.64 4.89
C VAL A 588 -20.89 6.61 5.84
N TYR A 589 -21.68 7.06 6.79
CA TYR A 589 -22.44 6.21 7.70
C TYR A 589 -23.90 6.30 7.32
N VAL A 590 -24.51 5.17 6.98
CA VAL A 590 -25.91 5.12 6.56
C VAL A 590 -26.74 4.40 7.61
N LYS A 591 -27.85 5.02 8.00
CA LYS A 591 -28.85 4.40 8.87
C LYS A 591 -29.82 3.54 8.07
N LEU A 592 -29.88 2.27 8.42
CA LEU A 592 -30.91 1.36 7.93
C LEU A 592 -32.15 1.37 8.85
N PRO A 593 -33.33 1.01 8.32
CA PRO A 593 -34.51 0.81 9.16
C PRO A 593 -34.24 -0.18 10.30
N PRO A 594 -34.73 0.07 11.52
CA PRO A 594 -34.52 -0.85 12.64
C PRO A 594 -34.98 -2.28 12.31
N GLY A 595 -34.11 -3.26 12.57
CA GLY A 595 -34.39 -4.68 12.33
C GLY A 595 -34.24 -5.15 10.88
N SER A 596 -33.79 -4.31 9.95
CA SER A 596 -33.38 -4.76 8.62
C SER A 596 -31.94 -5.30 8.63
N ASP A 597 -31.72 -6.37 7.86
CA ASP A 597 -30.36 -6.84 7.57
C ASP A 597 -29.60 -5.83 6.69
N LEU A 598 -28.27 -5.83 6.80
CA LEU A 598 -27.41 -5.07 5.88
C LEU A 598 -27.52 -5.66 4.47
N THR A 599 -28.10 -4.90 3.55
CA THR A 599 -28.04 -5.17 2.12
C THR A 599 -27.49 -3.94 1.40
N TYR A 600 -26.81 -4.15 0.27
CA TYR A 600 -26.24 -3.04 -0.49
C TYR A 600 -27.32 -2.07 -0.97
N GLU A 601 -28.44 -2.59 -1.43
CA GLU A 601 -29.55 -1.79 -1.97
C GLU A 601 -30.20 -0.93 -0.87
N ALA A 602 -30.40 -1.47 0.34
CA ALA A 602 -30.89 -0.68 1.47
C ALA A 602 -29.88 0.40 1.91
N TRP A 603 -28.58 0.08 1.89
CA TRP A 603 -27.51 1.00 2.24
C TRP A 603 -27.36 2.13 1.22
N VAL A 604 -27.24 1.82 -0.07
CA VAL A 604 -27.04 2.82 -1.13
C VAL A 604 -28.27 3.71 -1.33
N HIS A 605 -29.49 3.17 -1.15
CA HIS A 605 -30.70 4.00 -1.16
C HIS A 605 -30.86 4.83 0.11
N GLY A 606 -30.40 4.34 1.27
CA GLY A 606 -30.31 5.15 2.49
C GLY A 606 -29.38 6.36 2.30
N LEU A 607 -28.26 6.18 1.59
CA LEU A 607 -27.38 7.28 1.15
C LEU A 607 -28.15 8.28 0.27
N LYS A 608 -28.79 7.82 -0.81
CA LYS A 608 -29.58 8.66 -1.72
C LYS A 608 -30.66 9.47 -0.98
N GLU A 609 -31.35 8.83 -0.05
CA GLU A 609 -32.41 9.45 0.74
C GLU A 609 -31.85 10.48 1.74
N GLY A 610 -30.56 10.37 2.09
CA GLY A 610 -29.90 11.23 3.07
C GLY A 610 -30.10 10.77 4.51
N ARG A 611 -30.34 9.47 4.73
CA ARG A 611 -30.24 8.82 6.06
C ARG A 611 -28.76 8.61 6.42
N SER A 612 -27.93 9.63 6.27
CA SER A 612 -26.49 9.49 6.36
C SER A 612 -25.77 10.72 6.90
N TYR A 613 -24.54 10.52 7.35
CA TYR A 613 -23.54 11.57 7.60
C TYR A 613 -22.16 11.07 7.17
N VAL A 614 -21.19 11.97 7.06
CA VAL A 614 -19.83 11.66 6.58
C VAL A 614 -18.77 12.05 7.62
N GLY A 615 -17.60 11.43 7.55
CA GLY A 615 -16.45 11.79 8.39
C GLY A 615 -15.28 10.83 8.28
N ASP A 616 -14.25 11.07 9.11
CA ASP A 616 -13.01 10.27 9.18
C ASP A 616 -13.14 9.01 10.08
N GLY A 617 -14.34 8.77 10.60
CA GLY A 617 -14.67 7.71 11.56
C GLY A 617 -14.13 7.90 12.98
N ARG A 618 -13.61 9.08 13.33
CA ARG A 618 -13.18 9.43 14.71
C ARG A 618 -14.18 10.32 15.44
N SER A 619 -15.25 10.72 14.77
CA SER A 619 -16.38 11.42 15.34
C SER A 619 -17.66 10.97 14.65
N HIS A 620 -18.74 10.89 15.42
CA HIS A 620 -20.03 10.37 14.96
C HIS A 620 -21.15 11.30 15.37
N LEU A 621 -22.07 11.55 14.43
CA LEU A 621 -23.26 12.38 14.60
C LEU A 621 -24.48 11.56 14.22
N VAL A 622 -25.03 10.81 15.18
CA VAL A 622 -26.12 9.85 14.92
C VAL A 622 -27.47 10.39 15.34
N ASP A 623 -28.51 9.93 14.64
CA ASP A 623 -29.92 10.21 14.93
C ASP A 623 -30.31 11.70 14.96
N PHE A 624 -29.67 12.49 14.08
CA PHE A 624 -30.04 13.89 13.87
C PHE A 624 -31.52 14.01 13.50
N ARG A 625 -32.24 14.87 14.23
CA ARG A 625 -33.67 15.12 14.02
C ARG A 625 -34.06 16.53 14.44
N ILE A 626 -35.12 17.04 13.84
CA ILE A 626 -35.77 18.30 14.20
C ILE A 626 -37.19 17.98 14.71
N GLY A 627 -37.40 18.09 16.02
CA GLY A 627 -38.58 17.53 16.68
C GLY A 627 -38.67 16.02 16.42
N ASP A 628 -39.75 15.60 15.77
CA ASP A 628 -39.97 14.20 15.36
C ASP A 628 -39.52 13.93 13.91
N PHE A 629 -39.02 14.94 13.18
CA PHE A 629 -38.57 14.80 11.79
C PHE A 629 -37.13 14.27 11.75
N GLU A 630 -36.97 13.01 11.34
CA GLU A 630 -35.67 12.36 11.17
C GLU A 630 -35.11 12.54 9.77
N VAL A 631 -33.79 12.60 9.64
CA VAL A 631 -33.12 12.61 8.32
C VAL A 631 -33.55 11.41 7.47
N GLY A 632 -33.65 11.63 6.17
CA GLY A 632 -34.05 10.64 5.18
C GLY A 632 -35.51 10.20 5.25
N THR A 633 -36.35 10.91 5.99
CA THR A 633 -37.81 10.78 5.91
C THR A 633 -38.40 11.80 4.93
N PRO A 634 -39.48 11.47 4.19
CA PRO A 634 -40.18 12.44 3.35
C PRO A 634 -40.84 13.55 4.18
N GLY A 635 -40.64 14.80 3.78
CA GLY A 635 -41.38 15.94 4.34
C GLY A 635 -42.79 16.07 3.77
N ASP A 636 -43.52 17.10 4.23
CA ASP A 636 -44.91 17.36 3.82
C ASP A 636 -45.10 17.57 2.31
N ASP A 637 -44.06 18.01 1.60
CA ASP A 637 -44.08 18.18 0.14
C ASP A 637 -43.55 16.97 -0.64
N GLY A 638 -43.34 15.85 0.05
CA GLY A 638 -42.84 14.60 -0.50
C GLY A 638 -41.33 14.57 -0.73
N ARG A 639 -40.60 15.67 -0.55
CA ARG A 639 -39.14 15.68 -0.68
C ARG A 639 -38.49 15.09 0.57
N THR A 640 -37.61 14.12 0.36
CA THR A 640 -36.87 13.47 1.44
C THR A 640 -35.90 14.44 2.12
N SER A 641 -35.82 14.39 3.45
CA SER A 641 -34.94 15.23 4.28
C SER A 641 -35.19 16.74 4.14
N VAL A 642 -36.41 17.15 3.76
CA VAL A 642 -36.79 18.57 3.68
C VAL A 642 -37.92 18.86 4.65
N LEU A 643 -37.63 19.65 5.68
CA LEU A 643 -38.64 20.15 6.61
C LEU A 643 -39.00 21.60 6.27
N ARG A 644 -40.29 21.87 6.03
CA ARG A 644 -40.80 23.24 5.97
C ARG A 644 -41.07 23.75 7.37
N ALA A 645 -40.48 24.89 7.73
CA ALA A 645 -40.70 25.55 9.00
C ALA A 645 -41.24 26.97 8.78
N GLU A 646 -42.13 27.41 9.67
CA GLU A 646 -42.59 28.80 9.70
C GLU A 646 -41.48 29.72 10.19
N SER A 647 -41.32 30.88 9.55
CA SER A 647 -40.33 31.88 9.99
C SER A 647 -40.59 32.29 11.45
N GLY A 648 -39.52 32.29 12.26
CA GLY A 648 -39.59 32.61 13.69
C GLY A 648 -40.07 31.46 14.60
N LYS A 649 -40.47 30.31 14.04
CA LYS A 649 -40.81 29.13 14.84
C LYS A 649 -39.54 28.57 15.48
N SER A 650 -39.58 28.35 16.80
CA SER A 650 -38.51 27.62 17.50
C SER A 650 -38.51 26.15 17.08
N LEU A 651 -37.33 25.64 16.74
CA LEU A 651 -37.10 24.26 16.35
C LEU A 651 -36.29 23.56 17.43
N GLU A 652 -36.74 22.40 17.88
CA GLU A 652 -35.95 21.55 18.75
C GLU A 652 -35.06 20.66 17.88
N VAL A 653 -33.75 20.77 18.04
CA VAL A 653 -32.77 19.98 17.30
C VAL A 653 -32.09 19.00 18.25
N ARG A 654 -32.01 17.73 17.86
CA ARG A 654 -31.36 16.67 18.65
C ARG A 654 -30.42 15.86 17.76
N VAL A 655 -29.28 15.48 18.32
CA VAL A 655 -28.28 14.58 17.73
C VAL A 655 -27.54 13.91 18.88
N ASN A 656 -27.16 12.64 18.73
CA ASN A 656 -26.23 11.99 19.64
C ASN A 656 -24.83 12.09 19.03
N ALA A 657 -23.85 12.51 19.82
CA ALA A 657 -22.52 12.82 19.32
C ALA A 657 -21.46 12.12 20.16
N ALA A 658 -20.52 11.46 19.50
CA ALA A 658 -19.36 10.86 20.13
C ALA A 658 -18.11 11.22 19.33
N ALA A 659 -16.97 11.36 20.00
CA ALA A 659 -15.69 11.59 19.34
C ALA A 659 -14.57 10.95 20.15
N LEU A 660 -13.46 10.64 19.49
CA LEU A 660 -12.25 10.16 20.16
C LEU A 660 -11.04 11.00 19.74
N LEU A 661 -10.39 11.61 20.74
CA LEU A 661 -9.10 12.28 20.60
C LEU A 661 -8.02 11.53 21.36
N ALA A 662 -6.79 11.57 20.85
CA ALA A 662 -5.63 11.15 21.64
C ALA A 662 -5.40 12.13 22.81
N ASP A 663 -4.81 11.64 23.90
CA ASP A 663 -4.48 12.46 25.08
C ASP A 663 -3.52 13.61 24.73
N VAL A 664 -2.57 13.33 23.83
CA VAL A 664 -1.57 14.32 23.38
C VAL A 664 -2.06 14.97 22.09
N PRO A 665 -2.16 16.31 22.04
CA PRO A 665 -2.49 17.02 20.81
C PRO A 665 -1.52 16.71 19.68
N ASN A 666 -2.05 16.52 18.47
CA ASN A 666 -1.26 16.35 17.26
C ASN A 666 -1.18 17.69 16.51
N ASP A 667 -0.25 18.53 16.95
CA ASP A 667 -0.02 19.86 16.39
C ASP A 667 0.41 19.84 14.92
N PHE A 668 0.95 18.72 14.43
CA PHE A 668 1.24 18.55 13.00
C PHE A 668 -0.05 18.56 12.17
N ILE A 669 -1.16 18.00 12.66
CA ILE A 669 -2.46 18.06 11.99
C ILE A 669 -3.16 19.40 12.27
N ARG A 670 -3.19 19.85 13.53
CA ARG A 670 -3.92 21.07 13.94
C ARG A 670 -3.49 22.31 13.16
N ASN A 671 -2.18 22.47 12.99
CA ASN A 671 -1.60 23.66 12.37
C ASN A 671 -1.42 23.49 10.86
N ARG A 672 -1.78 22.33 10.30
CA ARG A 672 -1.67 22.10 8.87
C ARG A 672 -2.72 22.94 8.13
N PRO A 673 -2.39 23.56 7.00
CA PRO A 673 -3.40 24.18 6.14
C PRO A 673 -4.56 23.23 5.78
N LEU A 674 -5.76 23.77 5.57
CA LEU A 674 -6.96 22.99 5.20
C LEU A 674 -6.87 22.37 3.80
N ASP A 675 -6.01 22.92 2.94
CA ASP A 675 -5.69 22.42 1.61
C ASP A 675 -4.57 21.37 1.62
N GLN A 676 -4.22 20.84 2.80
CA GLN A 676 -3.25 19.76 2.97
C GLN A 676 -3.82 18.60 3.79
N GLN A 677 -3.48 17.38 3.36
CA GLN A 677 -3.93 16.14 4.02
C GLN A 677 -3.40 16.01 5.46
N PRO A 678 -4.15 15.41 6.39
CA PRO A 678 -5.54 14.99 6.20
C PRO A 678 -6.46 16.22 6.14
N TYR A 679 -7.30 16.27 5.11
CA TYR A 679 -8.20 17.40 4.88
C TYR A 679 -9.26 17.47 5.98
N TRP A 680 -9.88 16.32 6.25
CA TRP A 680 -10.81 16.11 7.34
C TRP A 680 -10.12 15.30 8.43
N HIS A 681 -10.09 15.85 9.64
CA HIS A 681 -9.60 15.12 10.81
C HIS A 681 -10.10 15.79 12.09
N ILE A 682 -10.64 15.01 13.03
CA ILE A 682 -11.23 15.54 14.28
C ILE A 682 -10.25 16.39 15.11
N GLU A 683 -8.95 16.09 15.04
CA GLU A 683 -7.90 16.87 15.70
C GLU A 683 -7.93 18.36 15.34
N ARG A 684 -8.35 18.72 14.12
CA ARG A 684 -8.52 20.12 13.69
C ARG A 684 -9.59 20.86 14.52
N ALA A 685 -10.52 20.13 15.13
CA ALA A 685 -11.58 20.67 15.96
C ALA A 685 -11.22 20.71 17.47
N ARG A 686 -10.03 20.25 17.88
CA ARG A 686 -9.63 20.24 19.30
C ARG A 686 -9.62 21.65 19.90
N ILE A 687 -10.23 21.79 21.09
CA ILE A 687 -10.27 23.05 21.83
C ILE A 687 -9.05 23.16 22.75
N GLY A 688 -8.13 24.08 22.41
CA GLY A 688 -6.89 24.28 23.17
C GLY A 688 -6.11 22.96 23.28
N ASP A 689 -5.58 22.66 24.47
CA ASP A 689 -4.90 21.39 24.74
C ASP A 689 -5.79 20.40 25.50
N SER A 690 -7.12 20.60 25.45
CA SER A 690 -8.08 19.71 26.10
C SER A 690 -8.47 18.52 25.21
N SER A 691 -9.17 17.55 25.80
CA SER A 691 -9.87 16.45 25.12
C SER A 691 -11.23 16.87 24.53
N ARG A 692 -11.57 18.16 24.51
CA ARG A 692 -12.89 18.62 24.09
C ARG A 692 -12.95 19.03 22.63
N VAL A 693 -14.09 18.75 22.01
CA VAL A 693 -14.42 19.16 20.64
C VAL A 693 -15.79 19.85 20.60
N PRO A 694 -16.00 20.78 19.66
CA PRO A 694 -17.30 21.38 19.46
C PRO A 694 -18.22 20.48 18.63
N VAL A 695 -19.50 20.45 19.01
CA VAL A 695 -20.62 19.98 18.20
C VAL A 695 -21.40 21.21 17.78
N GLU A 696 -21.43 21.48 16.48
CA GLU A 696 -21.92 22.73 15.91
C GLU A 696 -23.15 22.50 15.03
N LEU A 697 -24.20 23.30 15.26
CA LEU A 697 -25.34 23.37 14.36
C LEU A 697 -25.02 24.36 13.25
N ILE A 698 -25.04 23.86 12.02
CA ILE A 698 -24.69 24.65 10.83
C ILE A 698 -25.95 25.04 10.06
N VAL A 699 -26.08 26.33 9.75
CA VAL A 699 -27.11 26.86 8.85
C VAL A 699 -26.40 27.63 7.74
N ASN A 700 -26.54 27.15 6.50
CA ASN A 700 -25.90 27.75 5.33
C ASN A 700 -24.39 28.02 5.53
N GLY A 701 -23.64 26.97 5.87
CA GLY A 701 -22.19 27.04 6.09
C GLY A 701 -21.73 27.75 7.36
N GLN A 702 -22.65 28.34 8.14
CA GLN A 702 -22.33 29.14 9.33
C GLN A 702 -22.79 28.45 10.62
N VAL A 703 -21.95 28.52 11.65
CA VAL A 703 -22.27 28.01 13.00
C VAL A 703 -23.31 28.92 13.64
N VAL A 704 -24.46 28.37 14.04
CA VAL A 704 -25.54 29.11 14.72
C VAL A 704 -25.78 28.68 16.17
N GLU A 705 -25.40 27.46 16.53
CA GLU A 705 -25.37 26.95 17.91
C GLU A 705 -24.15 26.05 18.07
N ARG A 706 -23.58 26.02 19.29
CA ARG A 706 -22.39 25.23 19.62
C ARG A 706 -22.52 24.63 21.00
N ARG A 707 -22.15 23.36 21.13
CA ARG A 707 -21.93 22.67 22.41
C ARG A 707 -20.54 22.05 22.40
N GLU A 708 -19.99 21.80 23.57
CA GLU A 708 -18.69 21.12 23.72
C GLU A 708 -18.95 19.75 24.34
N ILE A 709 -18.30 18.72 23.82
CA ILE A 709 -18.31 17.37 24.38
C ILE A 709 -16.88 16.94 24.70
N GLU A 710 -16.73 16.01 25.64
CA GLU A 710 -15.47 15.28 25.79
C GLU A 710 -15.34 14.29 24.63
N ALA A 711 -14.15 14.22 24.03
CA ALA A 711 -13.82 13.27 22.97
C ALA A 711 -13.12 12.04 23.55
N ASP A 712 -13.77 11.38 24.50
CA ASP A 712 -13.31 10.17 25.20
C ASP A 712 -13.98 8.88 24.68
N GLY A 713 -14.82 8.99 23.66
CA GLY A 713 -15.56 7.90 23.03
C GLY A 713 -16.98 7.70 23.55
N ASP A 714 -17.40 8.40 24.61
CA ASP A 714 -18.77 8.34 25.11
C ASP A 714 -19.75 9.15 24.23
N MET A 715 -21.03 8.73 24.20
CA MET A 715 -22.11 9.32 23.37
C MET A 715 -23.15 10.07 24.20
#